data_AF-A0A8J5JI45-F1
#
_entry.id   AF-A0A8J5JI45-F1
#
_cell.length_a   1.000
_cell.length_b   1.000
_cell.length_c   1.000
_cell.angle_alpha   90.00
_cell.angle_beta   90.00
_cell.angle_gamma   90.00
#
_symmetry.space_group_name_H-M   'P 1'
#
loop_
_entity.id
_entity.type
_entity.pdbx_description
1 polymer ?
#
loop_
_entity_poly.entity_id
_entity_poly.type
_entity_poly.pdbx_seq_one_letter_code
_entity_poly.pdbx_strand_id
1 'polypeptide(L)'
;MLKLGFDAYIIPNDDEHQSEYVSPTDERRSYISGFSGSAGTAVVTMDQQALWTDGRYFLQADQQLDCHWLLMKQKNPGVPKMMEWLRQKLVKGSKVGKKWEDKVADVRAEMLKEGADLLVVTALDEVAWLLNLRGNDIPYNPGESCLLSVCVCAFLCVCMCVCVCVHIYIRCVFLSVYVYFFSNQPRPFFFFLVFRSYLILGRDDLQLYIPKEKITPAVDHHLHVNSCEGQECVVINEYTAVLDRLRALKLNNHVKKVMLGSKYSYSGGASYAVYSAVPEEMRLMVTSPVLLMKARKNAVEVDGMKNAHIKDAVALCDFLSFMEPEIMEGKNWSEIDAANLLKEYRSQQRDFKGISFTTISAFGSNGAIVHYQPVRETDKKITNTSLYLLDSGGQYKDGTTDVTRTMHYGDPKPLHVEAYTRVLMGAIDLATLIFPEGTGDADVDIMARRSITFSPFSPLVCSPGNQAVAPIQVRIYATEEHKFEVGHFFSDEPGFYLDNDFGVRLETIVTVVPKDTPYHFDKRSLGFEAVTLVPFEPKLINITMLTGKQCHWLNSYHARVRDVVGGELMTQGRTRGYEWLISKTEPLPCVNHYGGTLGKSSDTMAALTVSDLGSVIISGESAGLMSSTNLQHVERVAREAALDGRTNCKEGNPQPEIRVNTSSQMTKLRQEMGNHRLDGYIIPMTGEQHGYLAPAEKRLQYMTGFTGSFGNVAVTADEQALWTDGRYFLQADSELGCDWLLMKEQIDGVPTISEWLRSKLVSGAKVGADPRLIAADTWKFYSEELASKRWEDKVADVRAEMERQGADILVITAPDEVAWLLNLRGSDVETTPEVKFQQMHDTVSDALCSLAVFRSYVIIGRNNVELFVPPDKITPAVDNHLNVNQCGEQECVIITEYIAILDRLRVLKLNNGITKVMLGKKYSYSGGASYAIYSAVPEEKRLVTISPVLEMKARKNPVEIKGMKDSHIRDAVALCDFLSFMEKEINSGNSWNEITASEKLLELRRQQQNFMGVSFKTISAFGPNGAVIHYRPRPDTNREITTESLYLLDSGGQYKDGTTDVTRTMHYGEPTSFQVEAYTRVLIGAIDLARLIFPEGTDDTDIDILARRPLYEVGLDYRHGTGHGIGHFLGVHEGEDTT
;
A
#
# COMPACT_ATOMS: atom_id res chain seq x y z
N MET A 1 50.75 6.17 2.94
CA MET A 1 49.95 7.31 3.45
C MET A 1 50.41 8.64 2.84
N LEU A 2 51.61 9.17 3.15
CA LEU A 2 52.10 10.47 2.62
C LEU A 2 52.13 10.58 1.09
N LYS A 3 52.63 9.57 0.38
CA LYS A 3 52.63 9.54 -1.11
C LYS A 3 51.23 9.52 -1.73
N LEU A 4 50.22 9.09 -0.98
CA LEU A 4 48.84 8.88 -1.45
C LEU A 4 47.86 9.92 -0.90
N GLY A 5 48.33 10.90 -0.10
CA GLY A 5 47.49 11.95 0.46
C GLY A 5 46.42 11.48 1.46
N PHE A 6 46.64 10.35 2.15
CA PHE A 6 45.71 9.85 3.18
C PHE A 6 46.09 10.34 4.58
N ASP A 7 45.13 10.94 5.29
CA ASP A 7 45.28 11.43 6.67
C ASP A 7 45.16 10.32 7.74
N ALA A 8 44.51 9.20 7.39
CA ALA A 8 44.40 8.00 8.19
C ALA A 8 44.33 6.73 7.32
N TYR A 9 44.74 5.59 7.86
CA TYR A 9 44.71 4.28 7.21
C TYR A 9 44.19 3.22 8.18
N ILE A 10 43.15 2.50 7.77
CA ILE A 10 42.47 1.47 8.57
C ILE A 10 42.93 0.11 8.07
N ILE A 11 43.38 -0.75 8.98
CA ILE A 11 43.98 -2.04 8.72
C ILE A 11 43.18 -3.11 9.49
N PRO A 12 42.15 -3.71 8.86
CA PRO A 12 41.41 -4.81 9.47
C PRO A 12 42.25 -6.09 9.53
N ASN A 13 41.72 -7.11 10.21
CA ASN A 13 42.32 -8.44 10.22
C ASN A 13 41.91 -9.29 9.00
N ASP A 14 40.81 -8.92 8.34
CA ASP A 14 40.17 -9.72 7.30
C ASP A 14 40.97 -9.79 5.99
N ASP A 15 40.89 -10.93 5.31
CA ASP A 15 41.31 -11.07 3.92
C ASP A 15 40.15 -10.71 2.96
N GLU A 16 40.42 -10.71 1.65
CA GLU A 16 39.40 -10.47 0.63
C GLU A 16 38.24 -11.48 0.63
N HIS A 17 38.32 -12.57 1.39
CA HIS A 17 37.31 -13.63 1.48
C HIS A 17 36.60 -13.68 2.84
N GLN A 18 36.91 -12.76 3.76
CA GLN A 18 36.36 -12.72 5.12
C GLN A 18 36.58 -14.04 5.88
N SER A 19 37.73 -14.66 5.65
CA SER A 19 38.10 -15.92 6.28
C SER A 19 38.22 -15.77 7.81
N GLU A 20 37.70 -16.74 8.56
CA GLU A 20 37.77 -16.74 10.04
C GLU A 20 39.23 -16.77 10.55
N TYR A 21 40.13 -17.39 9.79
CA TYR A 21 41.58 -17.39 10.01
C TYR A 21 42.26 -16.97 8.72
N VAL A 22 42.98 -15.84 8.76
CA VAL A 22 43.65 -15.28 7.59
C VAL A 22 45.01 -15.93 7.37
N SER A 23 45.44 -15.98 6.11
CA SER A 23 46.74 -16.53 5.74
C SER A 23 47.89 -15.65 6.29
N PRO A 24 49.10 -16.20 6.52
CA PRO A 24 50.24 -15.39 6.96
C PRO A 24 50.59 -14.21 6.02
N THR A 25 50.22 -14.29 4.74
CA THR A 25 50.37 -13.19 3.78
C THR A 25 49.35 -12.06 3.98
N ASP A 26 48.21 -12.34 4.61
CA ASP A 26 47.10 -11.41 4.84
C ASP A 26 46.99 -10.92 6.30
N GLU A 27 47.89 -11.37 7.18
CA GLU A 27 48.05 -10.89 8.56
C GLU A 27 48.62 -9.46 8.65
N ARG A 28 48.09 -8.52 7.83
CA ARG A 28 48.56 -7.14 7.64
C ARG A 28 48.55 -6.35 8.96
N ARG A 29 47.52 -6.57 9.79
CA ARG A 29 47.40 -5.98 11.14
C ARG A 29 48.45 -6.56 12.10
N SER A 30 48.67 -7.86 12.08
CA SER A 30 49.72 -8.52 12.89
C SER A 30 51.10 -7.98 12.52
N TYR A 31 51.38 -7.87 11.21
CA TYR A 31 52.64 -7.35 10.68
C TYR A 31 52.93 -5.92 11.17
N ILE A 32 51.95 -5.02 11.14
CA ILE A 32 52.19 -3.61 11.48
C ILE A 32 52.14 -3.32 12.99
N SER A 33 51.37 -4.09 13.76
CA SER A 33 51.14 -3.82 15.19
C SER A 33 51.83 -4.79 16.14
N GLY A 34 52.27 -5.97 15.66
CA GLY A 34 52.73 -7.08 16.49
C GLY A 34 51.59 -7.87 17.16
N PHE A 35 50.34 -7.40 17.07
CA PHE A 35 49.19 -8.04 17.70
C PHE A 35 48.61 -9.18 16.83
N SER A 36 48.63 -10.40 17.37
CA SER A 36 48.28 -11.66 16.69
C SER A 36 46.92 -12.24 17.07
N GLY A 37 46.05 -11.50 17.78
CA GLY A 37 44.72 -11.99 18.15
C GLY A 37 43.81 -12.15 16.92
N SER A 38 42.88 -13.12 16.91
CA SER A 38 42.07 -13.35 15.69
C SER A 38 41.04 -12.25 15.39
N ALA A 39 40.82 -11.29 16.31
CA ALA A 39 39.93 -10.16 16.09
C ALA A 39 40.58 -8.84 16.51
N GLY A 40 40.43 -7.81 15.67
CA GLY A 40 40.83 -6.44 15.97
C GLY A 40 41.17 -5.63 14.72
N THR A 41 41.05 -4.31 14.81
CA THR A 41 41.26 -3.36 13.72
C THR A 41 42.29 -2.33 14.15
N ALA A 42 43.37 -2.21 13.39
CA ALA A 42 44.38 -1.17 13.59
C ALA A 42 44.03 0.08 12.77
N VAL A 43 44.32 1.26 13.31
CA VAL A 43 44.18 2.54 12.62
C VAL A 43 45.46 3.33 12.83
N VAL A 44 46.02 3.84 11.75
CA VAL A 44 47.22 4.67 11.75
C VAL A 44 46.86 6.03 11.15
N THR A 45 47.11 7.12 11.87
CA THR A 45 47.04 8.51 11.37
C THR A 45 48.47 9.02 11.09
N MET A 46 48.62 10.27 10.66
CA MET A 46 49.96 10.86 10.46
C MET A 46 50.79 10.96 11.75
N ASP A 47 50.13 10.94 12.92
CA ASP A 47 50.73 11.25 14.23
C ASP A 47 50.37 10.26 15.35
N GLN A 48 49.41 9.36 15.15
CA GLN A 48 48.95 8.40 16.15
C GLN A 48 48.65 7.03 15.54
N GLN A 49 48.67 5.99 16.38
CA GLN A 49 48.26 4.63 16.01
C GLN A 49 47.47 4.00 17.14
N ALA A 50 46.34 3.38 16.79
CA ALA A 50 45.39 2.82 17.75
C ALA A 50 44.86 1.47 17.26
N LEU A 51 44.60 0.54 18.18
CA LEU A 51 44.07 -0.79 17.86
C LEU A 51 42.81 -1.06 18.66
N TRP A 52 41.68 -1.28 17.98
CA TRP A 52 40.44 -1.73 18.59
C TRP A 52 40.38 -3.25 18.58
N THR A 53 40.11 -3.85 19.73
CA THR A 53 39.80 -5.28 19.82
C THR A 53 38.74 -5.49 20.90
N ASP A 54 38.15 -6.68 20.95
CA ASP A 54 37.12 -7.04 21.92
C ASP A 54 37.70 -7.66 23.20
N GLY A 55 36.82 -7.91 24.18
CA GLY A 55 37.19 -8.36 25.53
C GLY A 55 38.02 -9.64 25.59
N ARG A 56 37.97 -10.49 24.56
CA ARG A 56 38.76 -11.73 24.49
C ARG A 56 40.26 -11.44 24.42
N TYR A 57 40.64 -10.29 23.84
CA TYR A 57 42.02 -10.01 23.46
C TYR A 57 42.66 -8.83 24.21
N PHE A 58 42.01 -8.24 25.22
CA PHE A 58 42.56 -7.09 25.93
C PHE A 58 43.94 -7.36 26.55
N LEU A 59 44.09 -8.50 27.25
CA LEU A 59 45.36 -8.86 27.90
C LEU A 59 46.44 -9.23 26.87
N GLN A 60 46.05 -9.93 25.79
CA GLN A 60 46.97 -10.28 24.71
C GLN A 60 47.45 -9.03 23.99
N ALA A 61 46.57 -8.08 23.67
CA ALA A 61 46.94 -6.84 23.03
C ALA A 61 47.83 -5.97 23.92
N ASP A 62 47.57 -5.91 25.23
CA ASP A 62 48.41 -5.19 26.20
C ASP A 62 49.84 -5.75 26.30
N GLN A 63 50.00 -7.06 26.07
CA GLN A 63 51.31 -7.73 26.07
C GLN A 63 52.05 -7.66 24.73
N GLN A 64 51.32 -7.59 23.61
CA GLN A 64 51.89 -7.70 22.25
C GLN A 64 52.10 -6.35 21.57
N LEU A 65 51.31 -5.33 21.92
CA LEU A 65 51.48 -3.98 21.42
C LEU A 65 52.63 -3.28 22.12
N ASP A 66 53.42 -2.50 21.37
CA ASP A 66 54.43 -1.62 21.97
C ASP A 66 53.80 -0.33 22.54
N CYS A 67 54.62 0.49 23.20
CA CYS A 67 54.15 1.72 23.86
C CYS A 67 53.71 2.84 22.89
N HIS A 68 53.87 2.68 21.58
CA HIS A 68 53.41 3.64 20.58
C HIS A 68 51.95 3.40 20.19
N TRP A 69 51.39 2.21 20.43
CA TRP A 69 50.00 1.87 20.12
C TRP A 69 49.03 2.18 21.25
N LEU A 70 47.95 2.89 20.91
CA LEU A 70 46.83 3.10 21.82
C LEU A 70 45.86 1.91 21.76
N LEU A 71 45.81 1.09 22.80
CA LEU A 71 44.86 -0.02 22.90
C LEU A 71 43.44 0.48 23.23
N MET A 72 42.51 0.28 22.30
CA MET A 72 41.12 0.66 22.40
C MET A 72 40.24 -0.54 22.75
N LYS A 73 39.93 -0.68 24.05
CA LYS A 73 39.14 -1.79 24.60
C LYS A 73 37.66 -1.62 24.26
N GLN A 74 37.18 -2.27 23.20
CA GLN A 74 35.80 -2.11 22.72
C GLN A 74 34.77 -2.40 23.82
N LYS A 75 33.66 -1.65 23.83
CA LYS A 75 32.54 -1.73 24.79
C LYS A 75 32.86 -1.29 26.22
N ASN A 76 34.10 -0.91 26.55
CA ASN A 76 34.39 -0.29 27.83
C ASN A 76 33.85 1.16 27.87
N PRO A 77 33.21 1.59 28.98
CA PRO A 77 32.74 2.97 29.13
C PRO A 77 33.88 3.99 28.92
N GLY A 78 33.63 5.02 28.11
CA GLY A 78 34.60 6.07 27.82
C GLY A 78 35.58 5.78 26.69
N VAL A 79 35.59 4.58 26.11
CA VAL A 79 36.39 4.27 24.90
C VAL A 79 35.57 4.66 23.66
N PRO A 80 36.02 5.63 22.84
CA PRO A 80 35.30 6.05 21.65
C PRO A 80 35.25 4.92 20.61
N LYS A 81 34.15 4.87 19.84
CA LYS A 81 34.11 4.01 18.65
C LYS A 81 35.17 4.49 17.65
N MET A 82 35.72 3.58 16.84
CA MET A 82 36.78 3.89 15.86
C MET A 82 36.46 5.14 15.02
N MET A 83 35.22 5.24 14.53
CA MET A 83 34.79 6.38 13.73
C MET A 83 34.66 7.68 14.54
N GLU A 84 34.29 7.62 15.81
CA GLU A 84 34.25 8.79 16.70
C GLU A 84 35.68 9.29 17.00
N TRP A 85 36.61 8.37 17.24
CA TRP A 85 38.01 8.70 17.43
C TRP A 85 38.63 9.31 16.16
N LEU A 86 38.37 8.73 14.99
CA LEU A 86 38.78 9.32 13.71
C LEU A 86 38.23 10.73 13.52
N ARG A 87 36.95 10.98 13.84
CA ARG A 87 36.37 12.34 13.78
C ARG A 87 37.02 13.33 14.73
N GLN A 88 37.49 12.90 15.90
CA GLN A 88 38.20 13.75 16.85
C GLN A 88 39.63 14.08 16.40
N LYS A 89 40.26 13.18 15.64
CA LYS A 89 41.66 13.29 15.23
C LYS A 89 41.86 13.88 13.84
N LEU A 90 40.87 13.78 12.98
CA LEU A 90 40.92 14.28 11.61
C LEU A 90 40.31 15.69 11.50
N VAL A 91 40.95 16.57 10.74
CA VAL A 91 40.47 17.94 10.51
C VAL A 91 39.22 17.92 9.63
N LYS A 92 38.24 18.78 9.91
CA LYS A 92 37.00 18.93 9.11
C LYS A 92 37.35 19.19 7.64
N GLY A 93 37.01 18.23 6.76
CA GLY A 93 37.44 18.21 5.34
C GLY A 93 38.27 16.99 4.95
N SER A 94 38.63 16.13 5.90
CA SER A 94 39.30 14.85 5.65
C SER A 94 38.38 13.91 4.85
N LYS A 95 38.89 13.36 3.74
CA LYS A 95 38.10 12.55 2.79
C LYS A 95 37.99 11.11 3.28
N VAL A 96 36.78 10.67 3.64
CA VAL A 96 36.45 9.25 3.80
C VAL A 96 35.25 8.98 2.91
N GLY A 97 35.43 8.26 1.81
CA GLY A 97 34.37 7.87 0.87
C GLY A 97 34.85 6.66 0.10
N LYS A 98 33.92 5.78 -0.30
CA LYS A 98 34.29 4.55 -1.04
C LYS A 98 34.86 4.94 -2.41
N LYS A 99 36.06 4.44 -2.73
CA LYS A 99 36.71 4.76 -4.00
C LYS A 99 35.94 4.12 -5.16
N TRP A 100 36.17 4.58 -6.38
CA TRP A 100 35.42 4.03 -7.52
C TRP A 100 35.82 2.56 -7.77
N GLU A 101 37.08 2.23 -7.52
CA GLU A 101 37.68 0.89 -7.61
C GLU A 101 36.95 -0.08 -6.68
N ASP A 102 36.74 0.30 -5.42
CA ASP A 102 36.03 -0.54 -4.46
C ASP A 102 34.55 -0.72 -4.86
N LYS A 103 33.91 0.28 -5.48
CA LYS A 103 32.53 0.17 -5.99
C LYS A 103 32.47 -0.78 -7.18
N VAL A 104 33.45 -0.71 -8.09
CA VAL A 104 33.56 -1.61 -9.23
C VAL A 104 33.78 -3.05 -8.76
N ALA A 105 34.60 -3.26 -7.73
CA ALA A 105 34.80 -4.58 -7.13
C ALA A 105 33.48 -5.17 -6.58
N ASP A 106 32.68 -4.38 -5.85
CA ASP A 106 31.36 -4.83 -5.39
C ASP A 106 30.44 -5.21 -6.56
N VAL A 107 30.38 -4.37 -7.60
CA VAL A 107 29.53 -4.61 -8.77
C VAL A 107 29.96 -5.89 -9.49
N ARG A 108 31.26 -6.15 -9.62
CA ARG A 108 31.78 -7.41 -10.17
C ARG A 108 31.40 -8.63 -9.32
N ALA A 109 31.37 -8.49 -8.00
CA ALA A 109 30.91 -9.57 -7.13
C ALA A 109 29.42 -9.91 -7.37
N GLU A 110 28.56 -8.90 -7.60
CA GLU A 110 27.16 -9.13 -8.00
C GLU A 110 27.05 -9.71 -9.42
N MET A 111 27.85 -9.24 -10.38
CA MET A 111 27.93 -9.84 -11.71
C MET A 111 28.28 -11.33 -11.65
N LEU A 112 29.21 -11.71 -10.76
CA LEU A 112 29.61 -13.10 -10.58
C LEU A 112 28.48 -13.97 -10.02
N LYS A 113 27.67 -13.45 -9.08
CA LYS A 113 26.50 -14.16 -8.51
C LYS A 113 25.45 -14.45 -9.58
N GLU A 114 25.20 -13.49 -10.47
CA GLU A 114 24.27 -13.61 -11.60
C GLU A 114 24.87 -14.42 -12.79
N GLY A 115 26.14 -14.79 -12.68
CA GLY A 115 26.88 -15.53 -13.71
C GLY A 115 27.16 -14.72 -14.98
N ALA A 116 27.25 -13.40 -14.87
CA ALA A 116 27.50 -12.48 -15.96
C ALA A 116 28.99 -12.21 -16.20
N ASP A 117 29.36 -11.99 -17.45
CA ASP A 117 30.73 -11.67 -17.87
C ASP A 117 30.94 -10.17 -18.07
N LEU A 118 29.89 -9.47 -18.52
CA LEU A 118 29.86 -8.03 -18.75
C LEU A 118 28.60 -7.39 -18.17
N LEU A 119 28.71 -6.16 -17.71
CA LEU A 119 27.61 -5.26 -17.39
C LEU A 119 27.69 -4.03 -18.29
N VAL A 120 26.58 -3.68 -18.94
CA VAL A 120 26.45 -2.42 -19.69
C VAL A 120 25.62 -1.43 -18.89
N VAL A 121 26.28 -0.40 -18.38
CA VAL A 121 25.62 0.69 -17.64
C VAL A 121 25.25 1.80 -18.62
N THR A 122 23.95 2.03 -18.77
CA THR A 122 23.38 3.05 -19.66
C THR A 122 22.83 4.26 -18.90
N ALA A 123 22.51 4.11 -17.61
CA ALA A 123 21.99 5.18 -16.78
C ALA A 123 23.14 6.12 -16.36
N LEU A 124 22.98 7.43 -16.63
CA LEU A 124 24.08 8.39 -16.45
C LEU A 124 24.40 8.65 -14.98
N ASP A 125 23.42 8.58 -14.09
CA ASP A 125 23.60 8.70 -12.65
C ASP A 125 24.34 7.48 -12.07
N GLU A 126 24.10 6.28 -12.61
CA GLU A 126 24.87 5.08 -12.27
C GLU A 126 26.33 5.20 -12.70
N VAL A 127 26.62 5.66 -13.94
CA VAL A 127 28.00 5.90 -14.40
C VAL A 127 28.68 6.95 -13.53
N ALA A 128 28.00 8.07 -13.25
CA ALA A 128 28.50 9.14 -12.39
C ALA A 128 28.77 8.67 -10.95
N TRP A 129 27.88 7.86 -10.37
CA TRP A 129 28.05 7.31 -9.02
C TRP A 129 29.20 6.30 -8.96
N LEU A 130 29.26 5.37 -9.92
CA LEU A 130 30.23 4.29 -9.95
C LEU A 130 31.65 4.84 -10.09
N LEU A 131 31.86 5.83 -10.96
CA LEU A 131 33.17 6.44 -11.20
C LEU A 131 33.50 7.64 -10.30
N ASN A 132 32.61 8.03 -9.38
CA ASN A 132 32.73 9.25 -8.58
C ASN A 132 32.95 10.53 -9.44
N LEU A 133 32.34 10.57 -10.62
CA LEU A 133 32.42 11.69 -11.56
C LEU A 133 31.10 12.46 -11.65
N ARG A 134 31.18 13.69 -12.14
CA ARG A 134 30.07 14.64 -12.23
C ARG A 134 30.24 15.51 -13.49
N GLY A 135 29.15 15.79 -14.21
CA GLY A 135 29.13 16.45 -15.53
C GLY A 135 28.29 17.72 -15.61
N ASN A 136 27.81 18.13 -16.79
CA ASN A 136 26.84 19.24 -16.94
C ASN A 136 26.00 19.16 -18.23
N ASP A 137 25.79 17.95 -18.76
CA ASP A 137 25.19 17.77 -20.09
C ASP A 137 23.65 17.85 -20.09
N ILE A 138 23.01 17.69 -18.93
CA ILE A 138 21.54 17.64 -18.81
C ILE A 138 21.03 18.72 -17.84
N PRO A 139 20.12 19.61 -18.29
CA PRO A 139 19.44 20.57 -17.43
C PRO A 139 18.48 19.89 -16.48
N TYR A 140 18.90 19.76 -15.21
CA TYR A 140 18.17 18.98 -14.21
C TYR A 140 18.09 17.49 -14.60
N ASN A 141 17.84 16.55 -13.70
CA ASN A 141 17.65 15.16 -14.10
C ASN A 141 16.15 14.83 -14.10
N PRO A 142 15.43 14.90 -15.24
CA PRO A 142 14.07 14.39 -15.31
C PRO A 142 14.09 12.89 -15.60
N GLY A 143 13.76 12.07 -14.61
CA GLY A 143 13.21 10.74 -14.86
C GLY A 143 11.81 10.89 -15.49
N GLU A 144 11.75 10.85 -16.82
CA GLU A 144 10.59 10.75 -17.72
C GLU A 144 9.31 11.58 -17.45
N SER A 145 9.13 12.64 -18.27
CA SER A 145 7.87 12.89 -18.99
C SER A 145 8.13 13.78 -20.21
N CYS A 146 8.51 13.16 -21.32
CA CYS A 146 8.39 13.78 -22.65
C CYS A 146 7.88 12.72 -23.64
N LEU A 147 6.68 12.22 -23.40
CA LEU A 147 5.91 11.47 -24.39
C LEU A 147 5.24 12.47 -25.35
N LEU A 148 5.66 12.37 -26.61
CA LEU A 148 4.92 12.72 -27.83
C LEU A 148 4.04 14.00 -27.82
N SER A 149 4.60 15.08 -28.36
CA SER A 149 3.84 15.90 -29.32
C SER A 149 4.77 16.42 -30.42
N VAL A 150 5.19 15.51 -31.30
CA VAL A 150 5.50 15.86 -32.68
C VAL A 150 4.48 15.14 -33.53
N CYS A 151 3.30 15.75 -33.61
CA CYS A 151 2.32 15.40 -34.61
C CYS A 151 2.94 15.60 -36.00
N VAL A 152 2.85 14.54 -36.78
CA VAL A 152 3.03 14.43 -38.22
C VAL A 152 2.71 15.73 -38.96
N CYS A 153 3.73 16.37 -39.53
CA CYS A 153 3.57 17.28 -40.66
C CYS A 153 4.87 17.35 -41.47
N ALA A 154 5.27 16.20 -42.01
CA ALA A 154 6.23 16.13 -43.09
C ALA A 154 5.69 15.14 -44.13
N PHE A 155 5.01 15.69 -45.14
CA PHE A 155 4.93 15.26 -46.54
C PHE A 155 3.60 15.75 -47.15
N LEU A 156 3.63 16.88 -47.87
CA LEU A 156 3.19 16.99 -49.27
C LEU A 156 3.19 18.45 -49.78
N CYS A 157 3.73 18.61 -51.00
CA CYS A 157 3.65 19.75 -51.94
C CYS A 157 4.38 21.04 -51.51
N VAL A 158 5.49 21.47 -52.14
CA VAL A 158 5.78 21.65 -53.58
C VAL A 158 4.54 22.09 -54.36
N CYS A 159 4.30 23.40 -54.43
CA CYS A 159 4.05 24.12 -55.68
C CYS A 159 3.76 25.62 -55.43
N MET A 160 4.66 26.44 -55.97
CA MET A 160 4.40 27.62 -56.81
C MET A 160 3.58 28.82 -56.32
N CYS A 161 4.22 29.97 -56.57
CA CYS A 161 3.68 31.19 -57.17
C CYS A 161 3.25 32.34 -56.22
N VAL A 162 4.02 33.44 -56.16
CA VAL A 162 3.97 34.65 -57.06
C VAL A 162 2.90 35.61 -56.50
N CYS A 163 3.11 36.90 -56.21
CA CYS A 163 4.08 37.88 -56.67
C CYS A 163 3.92 39.23 -55.92
N VAL A 164 4.93 40.11 -56.10
CA VAL A 164 4.86 41.59 -56.21
C VAL A 164 4.62 42.39 -54.92
N CYS A 165 5.65 42.99 -54.30
CA CYS A 165 6.37 44.24 -54.65
C CYS A 165 5.59 45.53 -54.33
N VAL A 166 6.22 46.49 -53.62
CA VAL A 166 6.52 47.88 -54.09
C VAL A 166 7.36 48.66 -53.05
N HIS A 167 8.60 48.99 -53.46
CA HIS A 167 9.43 50.22 -53.34
C HIS A 167 9.76 50.87 -51.97
N ILE A 168 11.03 50.98 -51.53
CA ILE A 168 12.21 51.79 -52.01
C ILE A 168 12.05 53.28 -51.62
N TYR A 169 12.80 53.91 -50.69
CA TYR A 169 14.25 54.15 -50.45
C TYR A 169 14.59 55.66 -50.66
N ILE A 170 15.67 56.14 -49.98
CA ILE A 170 16.42 57.42 -50.14
C ILE A 170 15.97 58.55 -49.18
N ARG A 171 16.79 59.22 -48.34
CA ARG A 171 18.25 59.28 -48.02
C ARG A 171 18.39 60.09 -46.70
N CYS A 172 19.20 59.69 -45.71
CA CYS A 172 20.55 60.23 -45.37
C CYS A 172 20.56 61.74 -44.96
N VAL A 173 21.14 62.26 -43.86
CA VAL A 173 22.31 61.90 -43.01
C VAL A 173 22.26 62.75 -41.71
N PHE A 174 23.02 62.31 -40.67
CA PHE A 174 23.64 63.08 -39.57
C PHE A 174 22.86 63.28 -38.26
N LEU A 175 22.84 62.24 -37.40
CA LEU A 175 23.61 62.21 -36.14
C LEU A 175 23.40 60.83 -35.48
N SER A 176 24.48 60.07 -35.23
CA SER A 176 24.68 59.04 -34.18
C SER A 176 25.71 58.01 -34.68
N VAL A 177 26.95 58.19 -34.26
CA VAL A 177 28.03 57.19 -34.41
C VAL A 177 28.18 56.49 -33.06
N TYR A 178 28.49 55.20 -33.11
CA TYR A 178 28.89 54.27 -32.03
C TYR A 178 27.79 53.46 -31.32
N VAL A 179 27.28 52.44 -32.02
CA VAL A 179 26.97 51.12 -31.40
C VAL A 179 27.34 50.03 -32.40
N TYR A 180 28.49 49.38 -32.21
CA TYR A 180 28.77 48.03 -32.71
C TYR A 180 29.95 47.46 -31.90
N PHE A 181 29.65 46.96 -30.70
CA PHE A 181 30.45 45.98 -29.96
C PHE A 181 29.62 45.53 -28.76
N PHE A 182 28.79 44.49 -28.91
CA PHE A 182 28.38 43.57 -27.83
C PHE A 182 27.58 42.41 -28.45
N SER A 183 28.29 41.44 -29.00
CA SER A 183 27.77 40.11 -29.31
C SER A 183 28.95 39.15 -29.38
N ASN A 184 29.38 38.65 -28.22
CA ASN A 184 30.07 37.37 -28.05
C ASN A 184 30.45 37.20 -26.58
N GLN A 185 29.49 36.74 -25.77
CA GLN A 185 29.74 36.02 -24.52
C GLN A 185 28.58 35.02 -24.34
N PRO A 186 28.78 33.71 -24.59
CA PRO A 186 27.84 32.71 -24.09
C PRO A 186 28.02 32.63 -22.58
N ARG A 187 27.03 33.14 -21.82
CA ARG A 187 27.00 32.95 -20.36
C ARG A 187 26.60 31.49 -20.09
N PRO A 188 27.36 30.73 -19.28
CA PRO A 188 27.07 29.32 -19.05
C PRO A 188 25.84 29.18 -18.16
N PHE A 189 24.83 28.51 -18.67
CA PHE A 189 23.72 27.96 -17.90
C PHE A 189 24.28 26.80 -17.04
N PHE A 190 23.97 26.77 -15.74
CA PHE A 190 24.45 25.72 -14.83
C PHE A 190 23.32 24.77 -14.44
N PHE A 191 23.63 23.48 -14.52
CA PHE A 191 22.79 22.32 -14.74
C PHE A 191 23.12 21.20 -13.73
N PHE A 192 22.42 20.06 -13.79
CA PHE A 192 22.82 18.88 -13.01
C PHE A 192 24.14 18.31 -13.44
N LEU A 193 24.73 17.58 -12.50
CA LEU A 193 26.08 17.10 -12.56
C LEU A 193 26.23 15.70 -13.22
N VAL A 194 25.64 15.45 -14.39
CA VAL A 194 25.85 14.19 -15.15
C VAL A 194 26.32 14.47 -16.58
N PHE A 195 26.97 13.49 -17.21
CA PHE A 195 27.57 13.60 -18.54
C PHE A 195 27.15 12.42 -19.41
N ARG A 196 26.92 12.66 -20.70
CA ARG A 196 26.53 11.63 -21.66
C ARG A 196 27.65 10.60 -21.78
N SER A 197 27.36 9.38 -21.34
CA SER A 197 28.34 8.32 -21.31
C SER A 197 27.70 6.93 -21.30
N TYR A 198 28.49 5.92 -21.66
CA TYR A 198 28.21 4.52 -21.37
C TYR A 198 29.41 3.93 -20.64
N LEU A 199 29.16 2.95 -19.78
CA LEU A 199 30.22 2.18 -19.14
C LEU A 199 30.00 0.70 -19.44
N ILE A 200 31.03 0.04 -19.96
CA ILE A 200 31.07 -1.41 -20.06
C ILE A 200 32.05 -1.91 -19.02
N LEU A 201 31.53 -2.61 -18.03
CA LEU A 201 32.31 -3.24 -16.97
C LEU A 201 32.43 -4.73 -17.28
N GLY A 202 33.65 -5.23 -17.44
CA GLY A 202 33.94 -6.65 -17.49
C GLY A 202 34.63 -7.15 -16.23
N ARG A 203 35.00 -8.43 -16.21
CA ARG A 203 35.64 -9.08 -15.05
C ARG A 203 36.99 -8.46 -14.69
N ASP A 204 37.78 -8.09 -15.70
CA ASP A 204 39.14 -7.57 -15.53
C ASP A 204 39.37 -6.23 -16.26
N ASP A 205 38.35 -5.71 -16.95
CA ASP A 205 38.44 -4.47 -17.73
C ASP A 205 37.27 -3.51 -17.44
N LEU A 206 37.52 -2.23 -17.68
CA LEU A 206 36.55 -1.15 -17.49
C LEU A 206 36.68 -0.12 -18.62
N GLN A 207 35.61 0.03 -19.42
CA GLN A 207 35.61 0.85 -20.63
C GLN A 207 34.56 1.96 -20.53
N LEU A 208 35.00 3.21 -20.51
CA LEU A 208 34.13 4.40 -20.48
C LEU A 208 34.01 5.01 -21.88
N TYR A 209 32.79 5.13 -22.39
CA TYR A 209 32.46 5.76 -23.67
C TYR A 209 31.92 7.15 -23.42
N ILE A 210 32.67 8.19 -23.78
CA ILE A 210 32.37 9.59 -23.45
C ILE A 210 32.98 10.51 -24.53
N PRO A 211 32.39 11.68 -24.85
CA PRO A 211 33.02 12.63 -25.75
C PRO A 211 34.38 13.08 -25.20
N LYS A 212 35.45 12.96 -25.98
CA LYS A 212 36.83 13.18 -25.51
C LYS A 212 37.05 14.58 -24.93
N GLU A 213 36.35 15.58 -25.43
CA GLU A 213 36.40 16.96 -24.94
C GLU A 213 35.97 17.11 -23.47
N LYS A 214 35.31 16.11 -22.88
CA LYS A 214 34.88 16.09 -21.48
C LYS A 214 35.97 15.55 -20.54
N ILE A 215 37.01 14.90 -21.05
CA ILE A 215 38.12 14.37 -20.25
C ILE A 215 39.14 15.49 -20.01
N THR A 216 39.17 15.97 -18.77
CA THR A 216 40.16 16.94 -18.30
C THR A 216 41.36 16.24 -17.66
N PRO A 217 42.53 16.88 -17.50
CA PRO A 217 43.68 16.27 -16.82
C PRO A 217 43.38 15.77 -15.40
N ALA A 218 42.44 16.41 -14.69
CA ALA A 218 42.02 15.97 -13.36
C ALA A 218 41.19 14.68 -13.43
N VAL A 219 40.32 14.54 -14.44
CA VAL A 219 39.54 13.32 -14.68
C VAL A 219 40.44 12.18 -15.16
N ASP A 220 41.37 12.48 -16.05
CA ASP A 220 42.40 11.56 -16.55
C ASP A 220 43.22 10.96 -15.41
N HIS A 221 43.69 11.82 -14.50
CA HIS A 221 44.41 11.40 -13.29
C HIS A 221 43.55 10.58 -12.32
N HIS A 222 42.28 10.97 -12.11
CA HIS A 222 41.34 10.27 -11.21
C HIS A 222 40.98 8.86 -11.71
N LEU A 223 40.89 8.67 -13.02
CA LEU A 223 40.54 7.39 -13.66
C LEU A 223 41.75 6.54 -14.08
N HIS A 224 42.97 6.99 -13.79
CA HIS A 224 44.22 6.32 -14.18
C HIS A 224 44.31 6.03 -15.69
N VAL A 225 43.85 6.97 -16.51
CA VAL A 225 43.78 6.79 -17.97
C VAL A 225 45.19 6.60 -18.53
N ASN A 226 45.44 5.44 -19.13
CA ASN A 226 46.70 5.07 -19.78
C ASN A 226 47.96 5.02 -18.87
N SER A 227 47.83 4.95 -17.54
CA SER A 227 48.94 4.66 -16.62
C SER A 227 48.53 3.65 -15.54
N CYS A 228 48.66 2.35 -15.83
CA CYS A 228 48.18 1.25 -14.99
C CYS A 228 49.30 0.57 -14.18
N GLU A 229 50.20 1.30 -13.49
CA GLU A 229 51.26 0.68 -12.67
C GLU A 229 50.67 -0.03 -11.43
N GLY A 230 50.08 -1.22 -11.63
CA GLY A 230 49.53 -2.07 -10.58
C GLY A 230 48.18 -1.62 -10.00
N GLN A 231 47.43 -0.78 -10.71
CA GLN A 231 46.11 -0.27 -10.33
C GLN A 231 45.08 -0.51 -11.42
N GLU A 232 43.80 -0.55 -11.03
CA GLU A 232 42.68 -0.67 -11.95
C GLU A 232 42.56 0.60 -12.81
N CYS A 233 42.47 0.44 -14.14
CA CYS A 233 42.47 1.58 -15.05
C CYS A 233 41.25 1.59 -15.99
N VAL A 234 40.79 2.81 -16.32
CA VAL A 234 39.64 3.01 -17.19
C VAL A 234 40.09 3.31 -18.62
N VAL A 235 39.62 2.50 -19.57
CA VAL A 235 39.86 2.72 -21.00
C VAL A 235 38.83 3.70 -21.55
N ILE A 236 39.30 4.86 -22.01
CA ILE A 236 38.44 5.89 -22.62
C ILE A 236 38.22 5.61 -24.10
N ASN A 237 36.96 5.58 -24.52
CA ASN A 237 36.52 5.40 -25.89
C ASN A 237 35.60 6.54 -26.34
N GLU A 238 35.52 6.78 -27.65
CA GLU A 238 34.55 7.74 -28.23
C GLU A 238 33.11 7.31 -27.93
N TYR A 239 32.27 8.26 -27.52
CA TYR A 239 30.87 8.01 -27.16
C TYR A 239 30.09 7.21 -28.21
N THR A 240 30.33 7.47 -29.51
CA THR A 240 29.63 6.81 -30.62
C THR A 240 30.07 5.38 -30.87
N ALA A 241 31.22 4.94 -30.33
CA ALA A 241 31.79 3.62 -30.59
C ALA A 241 31.15 2.48 -29.78
N VAL A 242 30.27 2.79 -28.81
CA VAL A 242 29.68 1.80 -27.90
C VAL A 242 28.91 0.70 -28.62
N LEU A 243 28.12 1.05 -29.65
CA LEU A 243 27.30 0.06 -30.37
C LEU A 243 28.15 -0.88 -31.20
N ASP A 244 29.23 -0.39 -31.79
CA ASP A 244 30.15 -1.20 -32.59
C ASP A 244 30.92 -2.18 -31.69
N ARG A 245 31.31 -1.75 -30.48
CA ARG A 245 31.88 -2.63 -29.46
C ARG A 245 30.92 -3.77 -29.07
N LEU A 246 29.66 -3.45 -28.83
CA LEU A 246 28.64 -4.42 -28.43
C LEU A 246 28.35 -5.42 -29.56
N ARG A 247 28.23 -4.95 -30.80
CA ARG A 247 28.06 -5.82 -31.98
C ARG A 247 29.23 -6.77 -32.19
N ALA A 248 30.45 -6.31 -31.87
CA ALA A 248 31.66 -7.13 -31.97
C ALA A 248 31.73 -8.27 -30.93
N LEU A 249 30.86 -8.30 -29.92
CA LEU A 249 30.81 -9.39 -28.92
C LEU A 249 30.53 -10.76 -29.55
N LYS A 250 29.85 -10.82 -30.70
CA LYS A 250 29.65 -12.08 -31.46
C LYS A 250 30.95 -12.78 -31.84
N LEU A 251 32.04 -12.03 -31.95
CA LEU A 251 33.35 -12.54 -32.31
C LEU A 251 34.18 -12.94 -31.08
N ASN A 252 33.67 -12.69 -29.87
CA ASN A 252 34.37 -12.95 -28.62
C ASN A 252 33.84 -14.23 -27.96
N ASN A 253 34.62 -15.31 -28.06
CA ASN A 253 34.26 -16.62 -27.50
C ASN A 253 34.33 -16.69 -25.96
N HIS A 254 34.83 -15.64 -25.28
CA HIS A 254 35.00 -15.63 -23.82
C HIS A 254 33.84 -14.97 -23.07
N VAL A 255 32.98 -14.21 -23.75
CA VAL A 255 31.80 -13.55 -23.16
C VAL A 255 30.57 -14.39 -23.49
N LYS A 256 29.90 -14.91 -22.47
CA LYS A 256 28.69 -15.74 -22.60
C LYS A 256 27.44 -15.02 -22.15
N LYS A 257 27.51 -14.22 -21.08
CA LYS A 257 26.36 -13.47 -20.54
C LYS A 257 26.70 -11.99 -20.33
N VAL A 258 25.79 -11.13 -20.77
CA VAL A 258 25.88 -9.67 -20.69
C VAL A 258 24.65 -9.14 -19.95
N MET A 259 24.86 -8.55 -18.78
CA MET A 259 23.82 -7.88 -18.01
C MET A 259 23.43 -6.56 -18.68
N LEU A 260 22.13 -6.38 -18.85
CA LEU A 260 21.49 -5.19 -19.38
C LEU A 260 20.42 -4.74 -18.39
N GLY A 261 20.35 -3.43 -18.12
CA GLY A 261 19.37 -2.87 -17.19
C GLY A 261 17.93 -3.14 -17.66
N SER A 262 17.13 -3.76 -16.80
CA SER A 262 15.68 -3.93 -16.98
C SER A 262 14.93 -2.60 -16.82
N LYS A 263 13.68 -2.58 -17.29
CA LYS A 263 12.74 -1.50 -17.03
C LYS A 263 12.42 -1.45 -15.53
N TYR A 264 12.32 -0.25 -14.97
CA TYR A 264 11.76 0.01 -13.63
C TYR A 264 10.95 1.32 -13.66
N SER A 265 10.34 1.70 -12.53
CA SER A 265 9.32 2.77 -12.43
C SER A 265 9.61 4.10 -13.14
N TYR A 266 10.88 4.52 -13.24
CA TYR A 266 11.28 5.80 -13.86
C TYR A 266 12.34 5.67 -14.96
N SER A 267 12.56 4.44 -15.45
CA SER A 267 13.55 4.18 -16.51
C SER A 267 13.07 3.07 -17.42
N GLY A 268 13.11 3.33 -18.73
CA GLY A 268 12.93 2.30 -19.77
C GLY A 268 13.98 1.19 -19.79
N GLY A 269 15.01 1.24 -18.93
CA GLY A 269 16.12 0.30 -18.93
C GLY A 269 17.09 0.55 -20.10
N ALA A 270 17.80 -0.49 -20.53
CA ALA A 270 18.67 -0.42 -21.69
C ALA A 270 17.87 -0.11 -22.97
N SER A 271 18.32 0.86 -23.77
CA SER A 271 17.65 1.20 -25.03
C SER A 271 17.61 0.02 -26.00
N TYR A 272 16.62 -0.02 -26.90
CA TYR A 272 16.53 -1.07 -27.91
C TYR A 272 17.80 -1.16 -28.80
N ALA A 273 18.49 -0.05 -29.05
CA ALA A 273 19.73 -0.03 -29.81
C ALA A 273 20.88 -0.76 -29.07
N VAL A 274 21.00 -0.57 -27.75
CA VAL A 274 21.96 -1.29 -26.90
C VAL A 274 21.54 -2.76 -26.78
N TYR A 275 20.27 -3.01 -26.50
CA TYR A 275 19.69 -4.35 -26.39
C TYR A 275 19.91 -5.19 -27.66
N SER A 276 19.56 -4.66 -28.83
CA SER A 276 19.70 -5.38 -30.11
C SER A 276 21.16 -5.50 -30.59
N ALA A 277 22.06 -4.63 -30.12
CA ALA A 277 23.49 -4.74 -30.41
C ALA A 277 24.15 -5.93 -29.69
N VAL A 278 23.62 -6.35 -28.54
CA VAL A 278 24.05 -7.57 -27.83
C VAL A 278 23.39 -8.80 -28.48
N PRO A 279 24.13 -9.90 -28.72
CA PRO A 279 23.57 -11.14 -29.27
C PRO A 279 22.47 -11.72 -28.38
N GLU A 280 21.40 -12.23 -28.96
CA GLU A 280 20.19 -12.66 -28.23
C GLU A 280 20.49 -13.71 -27.16
N GLU A 281 21.33 -14.67 -27.50
CA GLU A 281 21.79 -15.75 -26.63
C GLU A 281 22.64 -15.29 -25.43
N MET A 282 23.17 -14.06 -25.47
CA MET A 282 24.02 -13.50 -24.42
C MET A 282 23.27 -12.54 -23.48
N ARG A 283 22.03 -12.15 -23.79
CA ARG A 283 21.31 -11.11 -23.03
C ARG A 283 20.82 -11.62 -21.69
N LEU A 284 21.13 -10.89 -20.62
CA LEU A 284 20.59 -11.09 -19.29
C LEU A 284 19.95 -9.78 -18.81
N MET A 285 18.61 -9.71 -18.85
CA MET A 285 17.86 -8.53 -18.39
C MET A 285 17.66 -8.60 -16.88
N VAL A 286 18.19 -7.62 -16.15
CA VAL A 286 18.21 -7.59 -14.68
C VAL A 286 18.21 -6.16 -14.17
N THR A 287 17.73 -5.96 -12.94
CA THR A 287 17.88 -4.68 -12.24
C THR A 287 19.36 -4.40 -12.02
N SER A 288 19.82 -3.19 -12.36
CA SER A 288 21.25 -2.87 -12.24
C SER A 288 21.72 -3.01 -10.80
N PRO A 289 22.80 -3.77 -10.51
CA PRO A 289 23.37 -3.85 -9.16
C PRO A 289 23.86 -2.48 -8.68
N VAL A 290 24.26 -1.59 -9.59
CA VAL A 290 24.66 -0.21 -9.27
C VAL A 290 23.48 0.58 -8.69
N LEU A 291 22.26 0.33 -9.19
CA LEU A 291 21.02 0.96 -8.70
C LEU A 291 20.77 0.62 -7.23
N LEU A 292 20.84 -0.67 -6.89
CA LEU A 292 20.64 -1.17 -5.53
C LEU A 292 21.72 -0.65 -4.57
N MET A 293 22.97 -0.59 -5.03
CA MET A 293 24.07 -0.06 -4.21
C MET A 293 23.95 1.44 -3.96
N LYS A 294 23.61 2.25 -4.96
CA LYS A 294 23.45 3.72 -4.79
C LYS A 294 22.20 4.08 -3.99
N ALA A 295 21.21 3.20 -3.90
CA ALA A 295 20.05 3.40 -3.04
C ALA A 295 20.47 3.49 -1.56
N ARG A 296 21.50 2.73 -1.16
CA ARG A 296 22.04 2.66 0.21
C ARG A 296 23.20 3.64 0.41
N LYS A 297 22.93 4.74 1.10
CA LYS A 297 23.93 5.78 1.34
C LYS A 297 24.83 5.33 2.49
N ASN A 298 26.15 5.42 2.29
CA ASN A 298 27.10 5.22 3.38
C ASN A 298 27.06 6.41 4.36
N ALA A 299 27.72 6.27 5.52
CA ALA A 299 27.68 7.29 6.58
C ALA A 299 28.12 8.70 6.11
N VAL A 300 29.08 8.80 5.18
CA VAL A 300 29.53 10.11 4.67
C VAL A 300 28.55 10.71 3.68
N GLU A 301 27.90 9.88 2.86
CA GLU A 301 26.80 10.34 2.00
C GLU A 301 25.59 10.80 2.86
N VAL A 302 25.28 10.09 3.95
CA VAL A 302 24.23 10.48 4.92
C VAL A 302 24.54 11.85 5.53
N ASP A 303 25.76 12.05 6.03
CA ASP A 303 26.19 13.32 6.62
C ASP A 303 26.21 14.45 5.57
N GLY A 304 26.63 14.16 4.34
CA GLY A 304 26.60 15.08 3.21
C GLY A 304 25.18 15.56 2.89
N MET A 305 24.22 14.61 2.80
CA MET A 305 22.81 14.91 2.59
C MET A 305 22.24 15.79 3.71
N LYS A 306 22.53 15.49 4.98
CA LYS A 306 22.11 16.32 6.12
C LYS A 306 22.67 17.74 6.04
N ASN A 307 23.95 17.89 5.69
CA ASN A 307 24.57 19.21 5.53
C ASN A 307 23.99 20.01 4.36
N ALA A 308 23.67 19.37 3.24
CA ALA A 308 22.99 20.01 2.12
C ALA A 308 21.61 20.56 2.52
N HIS A 309 20.82 19.76 3.26
CA HIS A 309 19.51 20.18 3.75
C HIS A 309 19.56 21.31 4.78
N ILE A 310 20.59 21.38 5.62
CA ILE A 310 20.79 22.52 6.53
C ILE A 310 21.03 23.80 5.75
N LYS A 311 21.93 23.79 4.74
CA LYS A 311 22.18 24.94 3.87
C LYS A 311 20.92 25.37 3.12
N ASP A 312 20.17 24.41 2.61
CA ASP A 312 18.94 24.67 1.88
C ASP A 312 17.83 25.26 2.77
N ALA A 313 17.70 24.76 4.00
CA ALA A 313 16.77 25.29 4.99
C ALA A 313 17.10 26.74 5.37
N VAL A 314 18.39 27.09 5.49
CA VAL A 314 18.83 28.48 5.70
C VAL A 314 18.36 29.38 4.55
N ALA A 315 18.61 28.98 3.30
CA ALA A 315 18.19 29.75 2.13
C ALA A 315 16.67 29.92 2.09
N LEU A 316 15.91 28.86 2.35
CA LEU A 316 14.46 28.89 2.32
C LEU A 316 13.88 29.73 3.46
N CYS A 317 14.36 29.60 4.69
CA CYS A 317 13.88 30.41 5.82
C CYS A 317 14.17 31.90 5.62
N ASP A 318 15.35 32.25 5.09
CA ASP A 318 15.70 33.63 4.82
C ASP A 318 14.83 34.22 3.68
N PHE A 319 14.63 33.45 2.60
CA PHE A 319 13.69 33.81 1.52
C PHE A 319 12.26 34.01 2.02
N LEU A 320 11.73 33.10 2.84
CA LEU A 320 10.37 33.20 3.37
C LEU A 320 10.22 34.39 4.33
N SER A 321 11.23 34.64 5.16
CA SER A 321 11.28 35.84 6.01
C SER A 321 11.31 37.13 5.21
N PHE A 322 11.87 37.07 3.99
CA PHE A 322 11.85 38.17 3.04
C PHE A 322 10.45 38.39 2.46
N MET A 323 9.85 37.33 1.93
CA MET A 323 8.57 37.38 1.21
C MET A 323 7.37 37.79 2.08
N GLU A 324 7.28 37.31 3.33
CA GLU A 324 6.10 37.51 4.17
C GLU A 324 5.68 38.99 4.33
N PRO A 325 6.55 39.94 4.77
CA PRO A 325 6.16 41.34 4.85
C PRO A 325 5.96 42.00 3.48
N GLU A 326 6.69 41.58 2.44
CA GLU A 326 6.53 42.15 1.10
C GLU A 326 5.12 41.89 0.53
N ILE A 327 4.63 40.65 0.70
CA ILE A 327 3.27 40.27 0.29
C ILE A 327 2.22 40.98 1.17
N MET A 328 2.47 41.09 2.47
CA MET A 328 1.56 41.77 3.40
C MET A 328 1.46 43.28 3.16
N GLU A 329 2.54 43.91 2.69
CA GLU A 329 2.56 45.31 2.24
C GLU A 329 1.92 45.50 0.84
N GLY A 330 1.48 44.42 0.20
CA GLY A 330 0.80 44.43 -1.10
C GLY A 330 1.73 44.59 -2.30
N LYS A 331 3.05 44.45 -2.11
CA LYS A 331 4.03 44.55 -3.20
C LYS A 331 3.79 43.49 -4.28
N ASN A 332 4.24 43.80 -5.49
CA ASN A 332 4.00 42.97 -6.68
C ASN A 332 5.09 41.91 -6.81
N TRP A 333 4.82 40.70 -6.32
CA TRP A 333 5.63 39.51 -6.55
C TRP A 333 4.79 38.47 -7.29
N SER A 334 5.28 37.96 -8.42
CA SER A 334 4.65 36.85 -9.13
C SER A 334 5.21 35.49 -8.73
N GLU A 335 4.59 34.41 -9.21
CA GLU A 335 5.08 33.04 -9.02
C GLU A 335 6.49 32.87 -9.62
N ILE A 336 6.73 33.43 -10.83
CA ILE A 336 8.04 33.44 -11.49
C ILE A 336 9.06 34.24 -10.68
N ASP A 337 8.70 35.43 -10.19
CA ASP A 337 9.60 36.28 -9.42
C ASP A 337 10.07 35.56 -8.15
N ALA A 338 9.13 34.93 -7.42
CA ALA A 338 9.43 34.17 -6.22
C ALA A 338 10.35 32.97 -6.48
N ALA A 339 10.11 32.22 -7.56
CA ALA A 339 10.95 31.08 -7.95
C ALA A 339 12.39 31.51 -8.28
N ASN A 340 12.55 32.61 -9.00
CA ASN A 340 13.88 33.17 -9.32
C ASN A 340 14.59 33.69 -8.08
N LEU A 341 13.86 34.40 -7.21
CA LEU A 341 14.44 34.94 -5.97
C LEU A 341 14.91 33.82 -5.04
N LEU A 342 14.14 32.74 -4.85
CA LEU A 342 14.59 31.60 -4.05
C LEU A 342 15.88 30.99 -4.58
N LYS A 343 16.03 30.89 -5.91
CA LYS A 343 17.28 30.42 -6.53
C LYS A 343 18.46 31.33 -6.19
N GLU A 344 18.26 32.65 -6.11
CA GLU A 344 19.29 33.59 -5.68
C GLU A 344 19.70 33.35 -4.22
N TYR A 345 18.75 33.15 -3.30
CA TYR A 345 19.05 32.81 -1.90
C TYR A 345 19.83 31.50 -1.78
N ARG A 346 19.46 30.46 -2.56
CA ARG A 346 20.23 29.20 -2.62
C ARG A 346 21.63 29.40 -3.19
N SER A 347 21.80 30.26 -4.18
CA SER A 347 23.12 30.55 -4.77
C SER A 347 24.12 31.20 -3.82
N GLN A 348 23.64 31.80 -2.73
CA GLN A 348 24.49 32.36 -1.68
C GLN A 348 25.02 31.28 -0.73
N GLN A 349 24.47 30.07 -0.76
CA GLN A 349 24.89 28.98 0.11
C GLN A 349 26.17 28.32 -0.42
N ARG A 350 27.03 27.90 0.51
CA ARG A 350 28.32 27.28 0.17
C ARG A 350 28.12 25.98 -0.61
N ASP A 351 28.91 25.80 -1.65
CA ASP A 351 28.94 24.60 -2.48
C ASP A 351 27.68 24.33 -3.32
N PHE A 352 26.78 25.31 -3.44
CA PHE A 352 25.64 25.27 -4.36
C PHE A 352 26.11 25.13 -5.83
N LYS A 353 25.37 24.34 -6.61
CA LYS A 353 25.66 24.02 -8.01
C LYS A 353 24.53 24.35 -8.97
N GLY A 354 23.30 24.40 -8.48
CA GLY A 354 22.10 24.67 -9.27
C GLY A 354 20.85 24.21 -8.53
N ILE A 355 19.67 24.51 -9.06
CA ILE A 355 18.43 23.93 -8.53
C ILE A 355 18.34 22.45 -8.92
N SER A 356 17.65 21.65 -8.11
CA SER A 356 17.54 20.20 -8.35
C SER A 356 16.40 19.83 -9.32
N PHE A 357 15.50 20.75 -9.61
CA PHE A 357 14.42 20.65 -10.58
C PHE A 357 13.84 22.05 -10.81
N THR A 358 12.95 22.19 -11.77
CA THR A 358 12.21 23.44 -11.97
C THR A 358 11.31 23.69 -10.77
N THR A 359 11.60 24.76 -10.01
CA THR A 359 10.78 25.19 -8.88
C THR A 359 9.31 25.34 -9.27
N ILE A 360 8.44 24.65 -8.54
CA ILE A 360 7.00 24.84 -8.59
C ILE A 360 6.66 25.94 -7.58
N SER A 361 6.23 27.08 -8.09
CA SER A 361 5.78 28.23 -7.31
C SER A 361 4.34 28.47 -7.72
N ALA A 362 3.38 28.13 -6.86
CA ALA A 362 1.97 28.01 -7.25
C ALA A 362 1.05 28.69 -6.24
N PHE A 363 0.26 29.66 -6.72
CA PHE A 363 -0.66 30.46 -5.92
C PHE A 363 -2.13 30.16 -6.25
N GLY A 364 -2.93 29.94 -5.20
CA GLY A 364 -4.35 29.61 -5.31
C GLY A 364 -4.56 28.39 -6.21
N SER A 365 -5.39 28.54 -7.25
CA SER A 365 -5.79 27.40 -8.09
C SER A 365 -4.66 26.78 -8.90
N ASN A 366 -3.52 27.46 -9.08
CA ASN A 366 -2.33 26.84 -9.67
C ASN A 366 -1.76 25.75 -8.75
N GLY A 367 -1.97 25.85 -7.43
CA GLY A 367 -1.52 24.85 -6.46
C GLY A 367 -2.22 23.50 -6.59
N ALA A 368 -3.41 23.44 -7.22
CA ALA A 368 -4.11 22.19 -7.50
C ALA A 368 -3.47 21.40 -8.67
N ILE A 369 -2.62 22.03 -9.48
CA ILE A 369 -1.92 21.39 -10.60
C ILE A 369 -0.60 20.82 -10.06
N VAL A 370 -0.54 19.51 -9.85
CA VAL A 370 0.56 18.80 -9.15
C VAL A 370 1.96 19.18 -9.70
N HIS A 371 2.13 19.15 -11.02
CA HIS A 371 3.38 19.49 -11.73
C HIS A 371 3.30 20.88 -12.41
N TYR A 372 2.68 21.86 -11.76
CA TYR A 372 2.60 23.23 -12.29
C TYR A 372 4.00 23.80 -12.56
N GLN A 373 4.18 24.42 -13.73
CA GLN A 373 5.38 25.19 -14.04
C GLN A 373 4.97 26.63 -14.35
N PRO A 374 5.49 27.62 -13.60
CA PRO A 374 5.14 29.01 -13.85
C PRO A 374 5.75 29.47 -15.18
N VAL A 375 4.88 29.85 -16.11
CA VAL A 375 5.24 30.46 -17.40
C VAL A 375 4.52 31.80 -17.52
N ARG A 376 5.00 32.69 -18.39
CA ARG A 376 4.50 34.08 -18.45
C ARG A 376 2.99 34.18 -18.67
N GLU A 377 2.41 33.20 -19.36
CA GLU A 377 0.98 33.13 -19.69
C GLU A 377 0.11 32.68 -18.49
N THR A 378 0.70 31.96 -17.54
CA THR A 378 -0.01 31.38 -16.38
C THR A 378 0.44 31.95 -15.03
N ASP A 379 1.41 32.87 -15.06
CA ASP A 379 2.02 33.54 -13.91
C ASP A 379 1.00 34.38 -13.15
N LYS A 380 0.79 34.05 -11.87
CA LYS A 380 -0.11 34.78 -10.97
C LYS A 380 0.67 35.65 -10.01
N LYS A 381 0.08 36.79 -9.66
CA LYS A 381 0.53 37.58 -8.50
C LYS A 381 0.24 36.80 -7.22
N ILE A 382 1.25 36.66 -6.37
CA ILE A 382 1.10 36.09 -5.03
C ILE A 382 0.46 37.17 -4.14
N THR A 383 -0.61 36.80 -3.43
CA THR A 383 -1.29 37.70 -2.49
C THR A 383 -1.54 36.98 -1.16
N ASN A 384 -2.17 37.66 -0.22
CA ASN A 384 -2.54 37.11 1.09
C ASN A 384 -3.93 36.43 1.13
N THR A 385 -4.56 36.20 -0.03
CA THR A 385 -5.97 35.75 -0.10
C THR A 385 -6.17 34.25 -0.30
N SER A 386 -5.10 33.50 -0.58
CA SER A 386 -5.16 32.05 -0.79
C SER A 386 -3.83 31.39 -0.42
N LEU A 387 -3.77 30.07 -0.55
CA LEU A 387 -2.57 29.28 -0.29
C LEU A 387 -1.49 29.54 -1.35
N TYR A 388 -0.25 29.51 -0.90
CA TYR A 388 0.95 29.53 -1.72
C TYR A 388 1.72 28.23 -1.48
N LEU A 389 1.84 27.41 -2.52
CA LEU A 389 2.58 26.15 -2.54
C LEU A 389 3.92 26.40 -3.23
N LEU A 390 5.00 26.04 -2.54
CA LEU A 390 6.35 26.16 -3.03
C LEU A 390 7.08 24.83 -2.88
N ASP A 391 7.35 24.19 -4.01
CA ASP A 391 8.07 22.93 -4.12
C ASP A 391 9.36 23.16 -4.93
N SER A 392 10.50 22.91 -4.29
CA SER A 392 11.78 23.33 -4.81
C SER A 392 12.97 22.62 -4.13
N GLY A 393 14.09 22.52 -4.83
CA GLY A 393 15.31 21.93 -4.26
C GLY A 393 16.61 22.47 -4.85
N GLY A 394 17.73 22.08 -4.23
CA GLY A 394 19.08 22.51 -4.57
C GLY A 394 20.04 21.33 -4.76
N GLN A 395 20.98 21.51 -5.68
CA GLN A 395 22.15 20.67 -5.87
C GLN A 395 23.35 21.29 -5.15
N TYR A 396 23.90 20.54 -4.21
CA TYR A 396 25.10 20.92 -3.46
C TYR A 396 26.19 19.88 -3.70
N LYS A 397 27.45 20.24 -3.46
CA LYS A 397 28.55 19.25 -3.48
C LYS A 397 28.32 18.10 -2.49
N ASP A 398 27.63 18.38 -1.40
CA ASP A 398 27.40 17.43 -0.30
C ASP A 398 26.16 16.55 -0.52
N GLY A 399 25.20 16.97 -1.36
CA GLY A 399 23.95 16.24 -1.56
C GLY A 399 22.91 17.00 -2.39
N THR A 400 21.76 16.37 -2.60
CA THR A 400 20.57 16.91 -3.28
C THR A 400 19.48 17.17 -2.25
N THR A 401 18.72 18.26 -2.42
CA THR A 401 17.55 18.54 -1.57
C THR A 401 16.26 18.54 -2.38
N ASP A 402 15.17 18.19 -1.71
CA ASP A 402 13.80 18.29 -2.20
C ASP A 402 12.91 18.75 -1.03
N VAL A 403 12.08 19.77 -1.24
CA VAL A 403 11.26 20.32 -0.17
C VAL A 403 10.07 21.12 -0.71
N THR A 404 8.90 20.72 -0.26
CA THR A 404 7.65 21.43 -0.44
C THR A 404 7.13 22.00 0.87
N ARG A 405 6.77 23.29 0.87
CA ARG A 405 5.98 23.92 1.92
C ARG A 405 4.79 24.65 1.31
N THR A 406 3.61 24.42 1.86
CA THR A 406 2.42 25.24 1.62
C THR A 406 2.25 26.22 2.77
N MET A 407 1.92 27.48 2.47
CA MET A 407 1.75 28.55 3.45
C MET A 407 0.59 29.47 3.09
N HIS A 408 0.22 30.35 4.03
CA HIS A 408 -0.79 31.39 3.83
C HIS A 408 -0.33 32.70 4.47
N TYR A 409 -0.24 33.77 3.69
CA TYR A 409 0.25 35.06 4.20
C TYR A 409 -0.81 35.84 4.99
N GLY A 410 -2.10 35.73 4.62
CA GLY A 410 -3.23 36.33 5.35
C GLY A 410 -3.94 35.35 6.27
N ASP A 411 -5.26 35.49 6.42
CA ASP A 411 -6.09 34.59 7.23
C ASP A 411 -6.62 33.40 6.40
N PRO A 412 -6.30 32.15 6.77
CA PRO A 412 -6.73 30.99 6.01
C PRO A 412 -8.22 30.68 6.21
N LYS A 413 -8.87 30.18 5.16
CA LYS A 413 -10.25 29.66 5.23
C LYS A 413 -10.28 28.36 6.07
N PRO A 414 -11.41 28.01 6.72
CA PRO A 414 -11.54 26.74 7.46
C PRO A 414 -11.13 25.50 6.66
N LEU A 415 -11.50 25.46 5.37
CA LEU A 415 -11.14 24.36 4.48
C LEU A 415 -9.63 24.27 4.21
N HIS A 416 -8.91 25.40 4.15
CA HIS A 416 -7.44 25.40 4.02
C HIS A 416 -6.79 24.76 5.25
N VAL A 417 -7.27 25.13 6.45
CA VAL A 417 -6.76 24.62 7.73
C VAL A 417 -7.04 23.12 7.85
N GLU A 418 -8.27 22.68 7.52
CA GLU A 418 -8.63 21.26 7.58
C GLU A 418 -7.80 20.43 6.61
N ALA A 419 -7.71 20.84 5.33
CA ALA A 419 -6.93 20.13 4.32
C ALA A 419 -5.44 20.05 4.71
N TYR A 420 -4.86 21.16 5.16
CA TYR A 420 -3.47 21.20 5.62
C TYR A 420 -3.21 20.31 6.82
N THR A 421 -4.09 20.35 7.81
CA THR A 421 -3.93 19.55 9.04
C THR A 421 -3.99 18.05 8.72
N ARG A 422 -4.88 17.62 7.82
CA ARG A 422 -4.96 16.21 7.38
C ARG A 422 -3.70 15.76 6.63
N VAL A 423 -3.19 16.59 5.72
CA VAL A 423 -1.94 16.31 5.00
C VAL A 423 -0.77 16.21 5.99
N LEU A 424 -0.69 17.12 6.96
CA LEU A 424 0.32 17.10 8.00
C LEU A 424 0.23 15.84 8.89
N MET A 425 -0.97 15.41 9.27
CA MET A 425 -1.16 14.17 10.03
C MET A 425 -0.60 12.96 9.30
N GLY A 426 -0.81 12.85 7.98
CA GLY A 426 -0.23 11.79 7.16
C GLY A 426 1.29 11.83 7.12
N ALA A 427 1.89 13.01 6.96
CA ALA A 427 3.35 13.17 6.99
C ALA A 427 3.94 12.76 8.35
N ILE A 428 3.31 13.18 9.45
CA ILE A 428 3.76 12.80 10.80
C ILE A 428 3.59 11.29 11.05
N ASP A 429 2.51 10.69 10.56
CA ASP A 429 2.27 9.25 10.68
C ASP A 429 3.36 8.45 9.97
N LEU A 430 3.77 8.86 8.75
CA LEU A 430 4.92 8.27 8.08
C LEU A 430 6.20 8.50 8.90
N ALA A 431 6.51 9.74 9.26
CA ALA A 431 7.76 10.09 9.95
C ALA A 431 7.91 9.47 11.34
N THR A 432 6.82 9.06 11.98
CA THR A 432 6.82 8.40 13.30
C THR A 432 6.70 6.87 13.23
N LEU A 433 6.61 6.31 12.03
CA LEU A 433 6.41 4.88 11.83
C LEU A 433 7.62 4.08 12.34
N ILE A 434 7.31 2.93 12.95
CA ILE A 434 8.28 1.92 13.38
C ILE A 434 7.81 0.60 12.80
N PHE A 435 8.72 -0.13 12.15
CA PHE A 435 8.44 -1.39 11.47
C PHE A 435 9.65 -2.34 11.52
N PRO A 436 9.46 -3.66 11.37
CA PRO A 436 10.57 -4.60 11.36
C PRO A 436 11.49 -4.44 10.14
N GLU A 437 12.76 -4.80 10.30
CA GLU A 437 13.69 -4.89 9.17
C GLU A 437 13.19 -5.86 8.08
N GLY A 438 13.31 -5.44 6.82
CA GLY A 438 12.86 -6.22 5.67
C GLY A 438 11.38 -6.09 5.30
N THR A 439 10.63 -5.17 5.94
CA THR A 439 9.29 -4.75 5.48
C THR A 439 9.37 -4.08 4.10
N GLY A 440 8.38 -4.36 3.24
CA GLY A 440 8.26 -3.79 1.90
C GLY A 440 7.90 -2.32 1.91
N ASP A 441 8.10 -1.65 0.79
CA ASP A 441 7.84 -0.23 0.65
C ASP A 441 6.36 0.13 0.41
N ALA A 442 5.58 -0.77 -0.19
CA ALA A 442 4.11 -0.70 -0.24
C ALA A 442 3.45 -0.83 1.15
N ASP A 443 3.90 -1.79 1.96
CA ASP A 443 3.42 -1.99 3.34
C ASP A 443 3.54 -0.71 4.19
N VAL A 444 4.69 -0.03 4.07
CA VAL A 444 4.97 1.22 4.79
C VAL A 444 4.06 2.36 4.35
N ASP A 445 3.78 2.45 3.05
CA ASP A 445 2.85 3.45 2.49
C ASP A 445 1.46 3.30 3.11
N ILE A 446 0.95 2.08 3.17
CA ILE A 446 -0.37 1.80 3.73
C ILE A 446 -0.40 2.10 5.23
N MET A 447 0.63 1.68 5.98
CA MET A 447 0.76 1.98 7.41
C MET A 447 0.73 3.49 7.71
N ALA A 448 1.32 4.30 6.83
CA ALA A 448 1.38 5.75 6.95
C ALA A 448 0.07 6.45 6.60
N ARG A 449 -0.78 5.84 5.76
CA ARG A 449 -2.04 6.41 5.30
C ARG A 449 -3.21 6.29 6.27
N ARG A 450 -3.03 5.67 7.44
CA ARG A 450 -4.09 5.48 8.44
C ARG A 450 -4.91 6.74 8.72
N SER A 451 -4.26 7.87 9.01
CA SER A 451 -5.00 9.13 9.32
C SER A 451 -5.73 9.73 8.11
N ILE A 452 -5.39 9.29 6.90
CA ILE A 452 -5.92 9.76 5.63
C ILE A 452 -7.10 8.89 5.17
N THR A 453 -7.01 7.57 5.32
CA THR A 453 -8.03 6.61 4.83
C THR A 453 -9.37 6.69 5.57
N PHE A 454 -9.41 7.20 6.82
CA PHE A 454 -10.66 7.36 7.57
C PHE A 454 -11.45 8.65 7.24
N SER A 455 -11.19 9.30 6.11
CA SER A 455 -11.79 10.58 5.74
C SER A 455 -12.39 10.56 4.33
N PRO A 456 -13.57 11.18 4.11
CA PRO A 456 -14.14 11.33 2.76
C PRO A 456 -13.29 12.25 1.85
N PHE A 457 -12.40 13.05 2.45
CA PHE A 457 -11.28 13.66 1.72
C PHE A 457 -10.18 12.62 1.64
N SER A 458 -9.95 12.04 0.46
CA SER A 458 -8.79 11.19 0.18
C SER A 458 -7.70 12.03 -0.48
N PRO A 459 -6.78 12.64 0.29
CA PRO A 459 -5.55 13.21 -0.24
C PRO A 459 -4.89 12.23 -1.23
N LEU A 460 -4.56 12.73 -2.42
CA LEU A 460 -3.61 12.10 -3.31
C LEU A 460 -2.25 12.17 -2.60
N VAL A 461 -1.87 11.13 -1.86
CA VAL A 461 -0.45 10.96 -1.56
C VAL A 461 0.21 10.69 -2.91
N CYS A 462 0.87 11.72 -3.42
CA CYS A 462 1.74 11.56 -4.57
C CYS A 462 2.88 10.63 -4.14
N SER A 463 3.11 9.59 -4.95
CA SER A 463 4.37 8.85 -4.97
C SER A 463 5.54 9.83 -5.04
N PRO A 464 6.73 9.46 -4.53
CA PRO A 464 7.88 10.35 -4.50
C PRO A 464 8.13 11.03 -5.85
N GLY A 465 8.31 12.35 -5.80
CA GLY A 465 8.85 13.18 -6.85
C GLY A 465 10.20 12.64 -7.33
N ASN A 466 10.51 12.96 -8.57
CA ASN A 466 11.55 12.40 -9.45
C ASN A 466 13.01 12.44 -8.94
N GLN A 467 13.27 12.73 -7.66
CA GLN A 467 14.60 12.89 -7.06
C GLN A 467 14.96 11.82 -6.03
N ALA A 468 14.01 11.01 -5.56
CA ALA A 468 14.34 9.81 -4.80
C ALA A 468 15.13 8.85 -5.70
N VAL A 469 16.35 8.54 -5.27
CA VAL A 469 17.21 7.58 -5.98
C VAL A 469 16.52 6.22 -5.94
N ALA A 470 15.92 5.83 -7.06
CA ALA A 470 15.33 4.51 -7.27
C ALA A 470 16.27 3.39 -6.75
N PRO A 471 15.71 2.28 -6.24
CA PRO A 471 14.33 1.84 -6.48
C PRO A 471 13.32 2.08 -5.33
N ILE A 472 13.77 2.49 -4.15
CA ILE A 472 12.94 2.60 -2.94
C ILE A 472 11.87 3.70 -3.06
N GLN A 473 10.59 3.35 -2.90
CA GLN A 473 9.47 4.28 -3.05
C GLN A 473 8.31 3.96 -2.12
N VAL A 474 7.71 4.98 -1.50
CA VAL A 474 6.47 4.83 -0.74
C VAL A 474 5.30 5.13 -1.70
N ARG A 475 4.60 4.09 -2.19
CA ARG A 475 3.51 4.22 -3.19
C ARG A 475 2.48 3.09 -3.11
N ILE A 476 1.26 3.39 -3.56
CA ILE A 476 0.22 2.38 -3.85
C ILE A 476 0.48 1.78 -5.25
N TYR A 477 0.23 0.48 -5.41
CA TYR A 477 0.34 -0.26 -6.69
C TYR A 477 1.78 -0.41 -7.21
N ALA A 478 2.72 -0.72 -6.32
CA ALA A 478 4.07 -1.06 -6.74
C ALA A 478 4.08 -2.42 -7.47
N THR A 479 4.57 -2.45 -8.72
CA THR A 479 4.77 -3.70 -9.46
C THR A 479 6.04 -4.46 -9.05
N GLU A 480 6.87 -3.85 -8.21
CA GLU A 480 8.15 -4.38 -7.72
C GLU A 480 8.27 -4.01 -6.24
N GLU A 481 8.44 -5.01 -5.37
CA GLU A 481 8.65 -4.81 -3.94
C GLU A 481 10.13 -4.57 -3.63
N HIS A 482 10.41 -3.50 -2.89
CA HIS A 482 11.74 -3.27 -2.33
C HIS A 482 11.69 -3.18 -0.81
N LYS A 483 12.75 -3.66 -0.16
CA LYS A 483 12.85 -3.67 1.30
C LYS A 483 13.55 -2.42 1.81
N PHE A 484 13.05 -1.85 2.88
CA PHE A 484 13.73 -0.75 3.55
C PHE A 484 14.98 -1.23 4.30
N GLU A 485 16.10 -0.56 4.05
CA GLU A 485 17.39 -0.77 4.72
C GLU A 485 17.93 0.55 5.25
N VAL A 486 18.76 0.48 6.29
CA VAL A 486 19.41 1.66 6.89
C VAL A 486 20.25 2.39 5.85
N GLY A 487 20.10 3.72 5.79
CA GLY A 487 20.80 4.56 4.82
C GLY A 487 20.02 4.78 3.51
N HIS A 488 18.81 4.24 3.37
CA HIS A 488 17.87 4.71 2.35
C HIS A 488 17.39 6.13 2.66
N PHE A 489 17.15 6.91 1.59
CA PHE A 489 16.55 8.24 1.62
C PHE A 489 15.42 8.28 0.61
N PHE A 490 14.31 8.92 0.97
CA PHE A 490 13.16 9.15 0.11
C PHE A 490 12.37 10.37 0.61
N SER A 491 11.42 10.87 -0.19
CA SER A 491 10.53 11.96 0.18
C SER A 491 9.27 11.42 0.87
N ASP A 492 8.91 12.04 1.99
CA ASP A 492 7.58 11.99 2.61
C ASP A 492 6.82 13.22 2.14
N GLU A 493 5.92 13.08 1.15
CA GLU A 493 5.29 14.20 0.44
C GLU A 493 3.77 14.10 0.20
N PRO A 494 2.95 13.77 1.22
CA PRO A 494 1.50 13.73 1.04
C PRO A 494 0.94 15.08 0.55
N GLY A 495 -0.15 15.02 -0.22
CA GLY A 495 -0.80 16.20 -0.76
C GLY A 495 -2.31 16.05 -0.98
N PHE A 496 -2.98 17.19 -1.07
CA PHE A 496 -4.40 17.29 -1.40
C PHE A 496 -4.60 18.42 -2.40
N TYR A 497 -5.32 18.15 -3.48
CA TYR A 497 -5.51 19.09 -4.59
C TYR A 497 -7.00 19.23 -4.87
N LEU A 498 -7.53 20.44 -4.66
CA LEU A 498 -8.91 20.78 -4.95
C LEU A 498 -8.96 21.54 -6.27
N ASP A 499 -9.44 20.86 -7.31
CA ASP A 499 -9.51 21.39 -8.66
C ASP A 499 -10.12 22.79 -8.70
N ASN A 500 -9.44 23.69 -9.41
CA ASN A 500 -9.82 25.09 -9.60
C ASN A 500 -9.81 25.97 -8.33
N ASP A 501 -9.36 25.49 -7.16
CA ASP A 501 -9.29 26.31 -5.93
C ASP A 501 -7.88 26.38 -5.32
N PHE A 502 -7.35 25.28 -4.76
CA PHE A 502 -6.04 25.27 -4.11
C PHE A 502 -5.42 23.88 -4.05
N GLY A 503 -4.12 23.81 -3.72
CA GLY A 503 -3.47 22.56 -3.33
C GLY A 503 -2.62 22.73 -2.09
N VAL A 504 -2.41 21.62 -1.39
CA VAL A 504 -1.51 21.49 -0.25
C VAL A 504 -0.58 20.31 -0.55
N ARG A 505 0.72 20.52 -0.38
CA ARG A 505 1.72 19.45 -0.34
C ARG A 505 2.72 19.79 0.75
N LEU A 506 3.09 18.79 1.55
CA LEU A 506 4.07 18.92 2.63
C LEU A 506 5.12 17.86 2.44
N GLU A 507 6.33 18.28 2.09
CA GLU A 507 7.39 17.34 1.74
C GLU A 507 8.61 17.46 2.64
N THR A 508 9.07 16.33 3.13
CA THR A 508 10.27 16.20 3.95
C THR A 508 11.08 15.01 3.45
N ILE A 509 12.35 15.22 3.13
CA ILE A 509 13.25 14.08 2.93
C ILE A 509 13.47 13.39 4.27
N VAL A 510 13.30 12.08 4.29
CA VAL A 510 13.53 11.22 5.44
C VAL A 510 14.59 10.18 5.14
N THR A 511 15.26 9.68 6.17
CA THR A 511 16.19 8.56 6.06
C THR A 511 15.82 7.42 6.99
N VAL A 512 16.02 6.19 6.54
CA VAL A 512 15.80 4.98 7.34
C VAL A 512 16.88 4.86 8.40
N VAL A 513 16.44 4.80 9.65
CA VAL A 513 17.30 4.64 10.82
C VAL A 513 16.81 3.50 11.69
N PRO A 514 17.70 2.82 12.41
CA PRO A 514 17.31 1.97 13.50
C PRO A 514 16.47 2.69 14.56
N LYS A 515 15.50 1.98 15.14
CA LYS A 515 14.73 2.44 16.30
C LYS A 515 14.91 1.46 17.44
N ASP A 516 15.20 2.00 18.63
CA ASP A 516 15.16 1.23 19.86
C ASP A 516 13.70 1.17 20.33
N THR A 517 13.24 -0.05 20.62
CA THR A 517 11.89 -0.33 21.07
C THR A 517 11.92 -0.97 22.45
N PRO A 518 10.86 -0.82 23.28
CA PRO A 518 10.80 -1.44 24.60
C PRO A 518 10.92 -2.98 24.56
N TYR A 519 10.44 -3.60 23.48
CA TYR A 519 10.51 -5.04 23.26
C TYR A 519 11.27 -5.37 21.98
N HIS A 520 11.68 -6.63 21.84
CA HIS A 520 12.35 -7.14 20.65
C HIS A 520 11.72 -8.46 20.22
N PHE A 521 11.23 -8.51 18.98
CA PHE A 521 10.59 -9.69 18.40
C PHE A 521 11.30 -10.07 17.08
N ASP A 522 12.17 -11.08 17.14
CA ASP A 522 12.97 -11.69 16.07
C ASP A 522 13.89 -10.75 15.25
N LYS A 523 13.35 -9.66 14.70
CA LYS A 523 14.03 -8.68 13.85
C LYS A 523 14.27 -7.35 14.56
N ARG A 524 15.22 -6.58 14.02
CA ARG A 524 15.47 -5.21 14.46
C ARG A 524 14.33 -4.29 14.00
N SER A 525 13.97 -3.30 14.81
CA SER A 525 13.04 -2.24 14.42
C SER A 525 13.75 -1.12 13.66
N LEU A 526 13.13 -0.69 12.57
CA LEU A 526 13.50 0.45 11.75
C LEU A 526 12.42 1.53 11.88
N GLY A 527 12.75 2.74 11.47
CA GLY A 527 11.84 3.85 11.32
C GLY A 527 12.54 5.00 10.61
N PHE A 528 11.99 6.20 10.70
CA PHE A 528 12.52 7.33 9.94
C PHE A 528 13.09 8.45 10.81
N GLU A 529 14.01 9.21 10.20
CA GLU A 529 14.52 10.48 10.72
C GLU A 529 14.34 11.55 9.63
N ALA A 530 13.67 12.66 9.96
CA ALA A 530 13.58 13.82 9.07
C ALA A 530 14.96 14.43 8.81
N VAL A 531 15.26 14.69 7.55
CA VAL A 531 16.50 15.30 7.04
C VAL A 531 16.25 16.75 6.66
N THR A 532 15.11 17.04 6.02
CA THR A 532 14.64 18.41 5.78
C THR A 532 14.27 19.06 7.11
N LEU A 533 14.79 20.27 7.37
CA LEU A 533 14.58 21.02 8.62
C LEU A 533 13.98 22.40 8.35
N VAL A 534 12.78 22.45 7.81
CA VAL A 534 12.04 23.68 7.50
C VAL A 534 10.72 23.70 8.29
N PRO A 535 10.35 24.80 8.97
CA PRO A 535 9.11 24.86 9.75
C PRO A 535 7.86 24.54 8.92
N PHE A 536 6.89 23.84 9.52
CA PHE A 536 5.49 23.81 9.07
C PHE A 536 4.78 25.11 9.47
N GLU A 537 3.74 25.53 8.73
CA GLU A 537 3.03 26.81 8.92
C GLU A 537 1.99 26.71 10.05
N PRO A 538 2.22 27.31 11.23
CA PRO A 538 1.35 27.12 12.39
C PRO A 538 -0.08 27.61 12.18
N LYS A 539 -0.30 28.66 11.36
CA LYS A 539 -1.64 29.21 11.09
C LYS A 539 -2.57 28.22 10.38
N LEU A 540 -2.02 27.22 9.71
CA LEU A 540 -2.78 26.22 8.96
C LEU A 540 -3.02 24.93 9.76
N ILE A 541 -2.63 24.89 11.04
CA ILE A 541 -2.71 23.69 11.88
C ILE A 541 -3.87 23.82 12.86
N ASN A 542 -4.88 22.96 12.72
CA ASN A 542 -5.90 22.77 13.73
C ASN A 542 -5.41 21.76 14.79
N ILE A 543 -4.91 22.28 15.90
CA ILE A 543 -4.33 21.48 16.99
C ILE A 543 -5.31 20.46 17.56
N THR A 544 -6.63 20.73 17.52
CA THR A 544 -7.66 19.82 18.04
C THR A 544 -7.80 18.54 17.21
N MET A 545 -7.27 18.50 15.99
CA MET A 545 -7.24 17.31 15.14
C MET A 545 -6.01 16.43 15.38
N LEU A 546 -4.94 16.99 15.99
CA LEU A 546 -3.70 16.26 16.22
C LEU A 546 -3.81 15.37 17.47
N THR A 547 -3.30 14.16 17.37
CA THR A 547 -3.07 13.33 18.57
C THR A 547 -1.95 13.93 19.43
N GLY A 548 -1.92 13.56 20.72
CA GLY A 548 -0.82 13.92 21.60
C GLY A 548 0.55 13.54 21.02
N LYS A 549 0.70 12.33 20.45
CA LYS A 549 1.94 11.85 19.82
C LYS A 549 2.34 12.73 18.63
N GLN A 550 1.40 13.07 17.75
CA GLN A 550 1.65 13.94 16.60
C GLN A 550 2.07 15.35 17.02
N CYS A 551 1.39 15.96 18.00
CA CYS A 551 1.76 17.28 18.51
C CYS A 551 3.17 17.28 19.15
N HIS A 552 3.50 16.28 19.97
CA HIS A 552 4.82 16.18 20.59
C HIS A 552 5.93 15.97 19.54
N TRP A 553 5.67 15.19 18.49
CA TRP A 553 6.60 15.04 17.38
C TRP A 553 6.83 16.37 16.67
N LEU A 554 5.76 17.10 16.36
CA LEU A 554 5.83 18.40 15.68
C LEU A 554 6.63 19.43 16.49
N ASN A 555 6.37 19.53 17.80
CA ASN A 555 7.13 20.39 18.70
C ASN A 555 8.62 19.98 18.80
N SER A 556 8.91 18.68 18.81
CA SER A 556 10.29 18.16 18.83
C SER A 556 11.02 18.45 17.52
N TYR A 557 10.33 18.30 16.39
CA TYR A 557 10.82 18.66 15.07
C TYR A 557 11.12 20.17 15.00
N HIS A 558 10.19 21.03 15.40
CA HIS A 558 10.37 22.47 15.46
C HIS A 558 11.50 22.90 16.40
N ALA A 559 11.69 22.22 17.54
CA ALA A 559 12.84 22.45 18.42
C ALA A 559 14.16 22.15 17.72
N ARG A 560 14.27 21.01 17.02
CA ARG A 560 15.45 20.67 16.21
C ARG A 560 15.69 21.68 15.09
N VAL A 561 14.64 22.19 14.46
CA VAL A 561 14.74 23.26 13.45
C VAL A 561 15.35 24.53 14.05
N ARG A 562 14.91 24.95 15.25
CA ARG A 562 15.53 26.09 15.97
C ARG A 562 16.99 25.86 16.29
N ASP A 563 17.32 24.70 16.83
CA ASP A 563 18.67 24.43 17.30
C ASP A 563 19.66 24.35 16.13
N VAL A 564 19.30 23.61 15.08
CA VAL A 564 20.20 23.35 13.94
C VAL A 564 20.18 24.50 12.94
N VAL A 565 19.01 24.84 12.39
CA VAL A 565 18.91 25.84 11.32
C VAL A 565 18.98 27.25 11.90
N GLY A 566 18.40 27.49 13.07
CA GLY A 566 18.57 28.77 13.79
C GLY A 566 20.03 29.03 14.16
N GLY A 567 20.77 28.01 14.61
CA GLY A 567 22.21 28.12 14.86
C GLY A 567 23.02 28.47 13.60
N GLU A 568 22.70 27.85 12.46
CA GLU A 568 23.37 28.14 11.18
C GLU A 568 23.00 29.53 10.63
N LEU A 569 21.74 29.96 10.72
CA LEU A 569 21.30 31.31 10.36
C LEU A 569 22.10 32.38 11.12
N MET A 570 22.26 32.19 12.44
CA MET A 570 23.05 33.08 13.28
C MET A 570 24.53 33.07 12.91
N THR A 571 25.09 31.89 12.62
CA THR A 571 26.48 31.74 12.16
C THR A 571 26.74 32.48 10.84
N GLN A 572 25.73 32.53 9.95
CA GLN A 572 25.79 33.28 8.69
C GLN A 572 25.38 34.76 8.82
N GLY A 573 25.01 35.23 10.02
CA GLY A 573 24.58 36.62 10.25
C GLY A 573 23.20 36.97 9.68
N ARG A 574 22.34 35.98 9.41
CA ARG A 574 20.99 36.13 8.83
C ARG A 574 19.94 36.29 9.92
N THR A 575 19.97 37.42 10.61
CA THR A 575 19.10 37.69 11.79
C THR A 575 17.62 37.70 11.45
N ARG A 576 17.23 38.24 10.29
CA ARG A 576 15.83 38.28 9.83
C ARG A 576 15.25 36.87 9.66
N GLY A 577 15.97 35.98 8.97
CA GLY A 577 15.58 34.58 8.83
C GLY A 577 15.51 33.85 10.18
N TYR A 578 16.43 34.16 11.11
CA TYR A 578 16.41 33.60 12.46
C TYR A 578 15.16 34.02 13.24
N GLU A 579 14.85 35.31 13.31
CA GLU A 579 13.67 35.83 14.02
C GLU A 579 12.37 35.23 13.45
N TRP A 580 12.27 35.16 12.11
CA TRP A 580 11.16 34.52 11.44
C TRP A 580 11.03 33.04 11.82
N LEU A 581 12.12 32.28 11.78
CA LEU A 581 12.15 30.86 12.14
C LEU A 581 11.73 30.63 13.59
N ILE A 582 12.19 31.47 14.53
CA ILE A 582 11.75 31.39 15.93
C ILE A 582 10.24 31.56 16.04
N SER A 583 9.66 32.57 15.36
CA SER A 583 8.22 32.82 15.41
C SER A 583 7.38 31.67 14.82
N LYS A 584 7.89 30.96 13.79
CA LYS A 584 7.19 29.86 13.13
C LYS A 584 7.35 28.51 13.83
N THR A 585 8.18 28.43 14.86
CA THR A 585 8.48 27.16 15.54
C THR A 585 8.05 27.18 17.00
N GLU A 586 7.41 28.24 17.50
CA GLU A 586 6.91 28.30 18.88
C GLU A 586 6.14 27.02 19.26
N PRO A 587 6.39 26.44 20.45
CA PRO A 587 5.73 25.20 20.84
C PRO A 587 4.21 25.33 20.83
N LEU A 588 3.55 24.44 20.12
CA LEU A 588 2.09 24.35 20.09
C LEU A 588 1.60 23.71 21.41
N PRO A 589 0.47 24.17 21.96
CA PRO A 589 -0.12 23.58 23.16
C PRO A 589 -0.68 22.20 22.84
N CYS A 590 0.04 21.13 23.22
CA CYS A 590 -0.45 19.77 23.01
C CYS A 590 -1.62 19.47 23.96
N VAL A 591 -2.78 19.17 23.37
CA VAL A 591 -3.95 18.70 24.11
C VAL A 591 -3.71 17.22 24.44
N ASN A 592 -3.43 16.92 25.71
CA ASN A 592 -3.52 15.56 26.19
C ASN A 592 -5.01 15.19 26.28
N HIS A 593 -5.52 14.49 25.27
CA HIS A 593 -6.85 13.86 25.37
C HIS A 593 -6.93 12.78 26.46
N TYR A 594 -5.84 12.51 27.17
CA TYR A 594 -5.78 11.70 28.38
C TYR A 594 -4.98 12.44 29.47
N GLY A 595 -5.67 13.24 30.28
CA GLY A 595 -5.06 14.11 31.28
C GLY A 595 -5.94 14.37 32.50
N GLY A 596 -6.64 13.34 33.01
CA GLY A 596 -7.20 13.37 34.36
C GLY A 596 -6.08 13.16 35.38
N THR A 597 -5.68 14.21 36.07
CA THR A 597 -4.65 14.18 37.12
C THR A 597 -5.22 13.51 38.39
N LEU A 598 -4.64 12.39 38.80
CA LEU A 598 -4.80 11.84 40.16
C LEU A 598 -4.03 12.72 41.15
N GLY A 599 -4.64 13.85 41.54
CA GLY A 599 -4.15 14.70 42.63
C GLY A 599 -4.66 14.20 43.98
N LYS A 600 -3.75 13.74 44.83
CA LYS A 600 -4.01 13.53 46.27
C LYS A 600 -4.27 14.88 46.95
N SER A 601 -5.50 15.14 47.37
CA SER A 601 -5.78 15.97 48.54
C SER A 601 -6.88 15.30 49.35
N SER A 602 -6.53 14.92 50.57
CA SER A 602 -7.46 14.53 51.62
C SER A 602 -8.45 15.67 51.88
N ASP A 603 -9.74 15.42 51.73
CA ASP A 603 -10.77 15.85 52.67
C ASP A 603 -12.12 15.22 52.32
N THR A 604 -12.68 14.52 53.32
CA THR A 604 -14.07 14.07 53.49
C THR A 604 -14.87 13.62 52.26
N MET A 605 -15.04 12.30 52.13
CA MET A 605 -16.11 11.69 51.31
C MET A 605 -17.48 12.19 51.75
N ALA A 606 -18.10 13.04 50.94
CA ALA A 606 -19.55 13.20 50.90
C ALA A 606 -20.05 12.53 49.62
N ALA A 607 -20.94 11.54 49.80
CA ALA A 607 -21.60 10.84 48.72
C ALA A 607 -22.35 11.83 47.82
N LEU A 608 -21.94 11.92 46.55
CA LEU A 608 -22.72 12.58 45.51
C LEU A 608 -23.71 11.56 44.95
N THR A 609 -24.97 11.84 45.22
CA THR A 609 -26.15 11.12 44.73
C THR A 609 -26.31 11.31 43.23
N VAL A 610 -26.76 10.25 42.56
CA VAL A 610 -27.19 10.24 41.16
C VAL A 610 -28.43 11.11 41.01
N SER A 611 -28.27 12.40 40.68
CA SER A 611 -29.40 13.26 40.34
C SER A 611 -29.17 14.33 39.26
N ASP A 612 -27.98 14.43 38.63
CA ASP A 612 -27.74 15.43 37.57
C ASP A 612 -27.35 14.84 36.20
N LEU A 613 -27.72 13.58 35.92
CA LEU A 613 -27.70 12.98 34.58
C LEU A 613 -29.11 12.51 34.19
N GLY A 614 -30.01 13.46 33.94
CA GLY A 614 -31.12 13.27 33.00
C GLY A 614 -30.72 13.92 31.67
N SER A 615 -30.93 13.35 30.49
CA SER A 615 -31.87 12.31 30.09
C SER A 615 -31.56 11.88 28.65
N VAL A 616 -31.26 10.60 28.42
CA VAL A 616 -31.88 9.77 27.36
C VAL A 616 -31.81 8.32 27.87
N ILE A 617 -32.89 7.88 28.49
CA ILE A 617 -33.18 6.47 28.76
C ILE A 617 -33.86 5.93 27.50
N ILE A 618 -33.29 4.90 26.86
CA ILE A 618 -34.09 3.93 26.10
C ILE A 618 -34.16 2.69 26.99
N SER A 619 -35.29 2.56 27.67
CA SER A 619 -35.66 1.38 28.45
C SER A 619 -35.90 0.21 27.51
N GLY A 620 -35.24 -0.92 27.79
CA GLY A 620 -35.66 -2.20 27.28
C GLY A 620 -37.01 -2.60 27.90
N GLU A 621 -37.96 -3.00 27.06
CA GLU A 621 -39.06 -3.87 27.47
C GLU A 621 -38.85 -5.27 26.90
N SER A 622 -39.22 -6.22 27.73
CA SER A 622 -39.08 -7.67 27.67
C SER A 622 -39.46 -8.35 26.35
N ALA A 623 -38.60 -9.29 25.95
CA ALA A 623 -38.89 -10.34 24.98
C ALA A 623 -40.03 -11.26 25.46
N GLY A 624 -41.22 -11.06 24.91
CA GLY A 624 -42.26 -12.08 24.83
C GLY A 624 -42.24 -12.72 23.44
N LEU A 625 -42.35 -14.06 23.38
CA LEU A 625 -42.50 -14.87 22.16
C LEU A 625 -43.37 -14.14 21.12
N MET A 626 -42.84 -13.72 19.97
CA MET A 626 -43.70 -13.23 18.87
C MET A 626 -43.20 -13.56 17.46
N SER A 627 -44.16 -14.03 16.68
CA SER A 627 -44.15 -14.46 15.29
C SER A 627 -44.20 -13.29 14.30
N SER A 628 -43.81 -13.56 13.04
CA SER A 628 -44.30 -12.93 11.79
C SER A 628 -44.31 -11.40 11.60
N THR A 629 -43.79 -10.56 12.51
CA THR A 629 -43.99 -9.09 12.45
C THR A 629 -42.82 -8.24 11.86
N ASN A 630 -41.68 -8.84 11.47
CA ASN A 630 -40.50 -8.04 11.06
C ASN A 630 -40.47 -7.54 9.60
N LEU A 631 -41.31 -8.05 8.68
CA LEU A 631 -41.43 -7.44 7.35
C LEU A 631 -42.12 -6.05 7.42
N GLN A 632 -43.06 -5.89 8.35
CA GLN A 632 -43.82 -4.65 8.52
C GLN A 632 -42.99 -3.53 9.18
N HIS A 633 -41.98 -3.86 9.98
CA HIS A 633 -41.12 -2.85 10.61
C HIS A 633 -40.13 -2.23 9.62
N VAL A 634 -39.55 -3.04 8.73
CA VAL A 634 -38.70 -2.57 7.62
C VAL A 634 -39.53 -1.77 6.61
N GLU A 635 -40.75 -2.21 6.29
CA GLU A 635 -41.69 -1.41 5.49
C GLU A 635 -42.04 -0.08 6.14
N ARG A 636 -42.21 -0.04 7.47
CA ARG A 636 -42.55 1.19 8.20
C ARG A 636 -41.40 2.20 8.20
N VAL A 637 -40.18 1.76 8.50
CA VAL A 637 -38.98 2.63 8.51
C VAL A 637 -38.61 3.08 7.09
N ALA A 638 -38.76 2.22 6.08
CA ALA A 638 -38.57 2.60 4.67
C ALA A 638 -39.66 3.55 4.16
N ARG A 639 -40.93 3.39 4.59
CA ARG A 639 -41.99 4.38 4.33
C ARG A 639 -41.72 5.70 5.02
N GLU A 640 -41.28 5.70 6.28
CA GLU A 640 -40.96 6.92 7.03
C GLU A 640 -39.76 7.66 6.39
N ALA A 641 -38.71 6.97 5.95
CA ALA A 641 -37.59 7.59 5.24
C ALA A 641 -37.96 8.10 3.82
N ALA A 642 -38.80 7.38 3.08
CA ALA A 642 -39.24 7.77 1.73
C ALA A 642 -40.35 8.85 1.73
N LEU A 643 -41.18 8.93 2.78
CA LEU A 643 -42.27 9.92 2.92
C LEU A 643 -41.84 11.18 3.68
N ASP A 644 -40.94 11.10 4.67
CA ASP A 644 -40.52 12.27 5.46
C ASP A 644 -39.56 13.20 4.68
N GLY A 645 -38.86 12.67 3.67
CA GLY A 645 -38.01 13.43 2.75
C GLY A 645 -38.76 14.22 1.66
N ARG A 646 -40.05 13.92 1.41
CA ARG A 646 -40.86 14.57 0.37
C ARG A 646 -41.65 15.76 0.92
N THR A 647 -40.96 16.88 1.12
CA THR A 647 -41.53 18.12 1.66
C THR A 647 -42.77 18.62 0.92
N ASN A 648 -42.84 18.40 -0.40
CA ASN A 648 -43.92 18.87 -1.27
C ASN A 648 -45.14 17.93 -1.34
N CYS A 649 -45.19 16.89 -0.50
CA CYS A 649 -46.33 15.94 -0.44
C CYS A 649 -46.97 15.83 0.96
N LYS A 650 -46.53 16.68 1.92
CA LYS A 650 -47.13 16.77 3.25
C LYS A 650 -48.52 17.44 3.20
N GLU A 651 -49.45 16.95 4.02
CA GLU A 651 -50.82 17.48 4.13
C GLU A 651 -50.79 19.00 4.42
N GLY A 652 -51.46 19.81 3.58
CA GLY A 652 -51.55 21.26 3.72
C GLY A 652 -50.60 22.09 2.84
N ASN A 653 -49.61 21.48 2.17
CA ASN A 653 -48.74 22.18 1.22
C ASN A 653 -49.38 22.28 -0.18
N PRO A 654 -49.38 23.45 -0.83
CA PRO A 654 -49.83 23.58 -2.22
C PRO A 654 -48.92 22.76 -3.15
N GLN A 655 -49.51 21.94 -4.02
CA GLN A 655 -48.73 21.13 -4.94
C GLN A 655 -48.04 22.02 -6.00
N PRO A 656 -46.76 21.76 -6.33
CA PRO A 656 -46.04 22.50 -7.37
C PRO A 656 -46.75 22.45 -8.73
N GLU A 657 -46.90 23.60 -9.40
CA GLU A 657 -47.59 23.71 -10.71
C GLU A 657 -46.91 22.93 -11.84
N ILE A 658 -45.63 22.57 -11.68
CA ILE A 658 -44.82 21.86 -12.68
C ILE A 658 -45.09 20.35 -12.73
N ARG A 659 -45.90 19.80 -11.81
CA ARG A 659 -46.19 18.37 -11.74
C ARG A 659 -47.08 17.91 -12.89
N VAL A 660 -46.73 16.76 -13.47
CA VAL A 660 -47.50 16.11 -14.53
C VAL A 660 -48.26 14.93 -13.95
N ASN A 661 -49.57 14.83 -14.21
CA ASN A 661 -50.35 13.65 -13.80
C ASN A 661 -50.03 12.46 -14.72
N THR A 662 -49.38 11.43 -14.17
CA THR A 662 -48.96 10.23 -14.89
C THR A 662 -49.80 8.97 -14.61
N SER A 663 -50.96 9.13 -13.95
CA SER A 663 -51.79 7.99 -13.50
C SER A 663 -52.27 7.09 -14.65
N SER A 664 -52.57 7.68 -15.81
CA SER A 664 -53.03 6.93 -17.00
C SER A 664 -51.91 6.06 -17.59
N GLN A 665 -50.67 6.57 -17.59
CA GLN A 665 -49.48 5.86 -18.06
C GLN A 665 -49.19 4.66 -17.16
N MET A 666 -49.25 4.84 -15.84
CA MET A 666 -49.02 3.77 -14.87
C MET A 666 -50.08 2.66 -14.97
N THR A 667 -51.35 3.03 -15.18
CA THR A 667 -52.44 2.05 -15.37
C THR A 667 -52.20 1.17 -16.60
N LYS A 668 -51.76 1.77 -17.71
CA LYS A 668 -51.44 1.03 -18.94
C LYS A 668 -50.23 0.12 -18.76
N LEU A 669 -49.17 0.58 -18.10
CA LEU A 669 -47.99 -0.24 -17.83
C LEU A 669 -48.35 -1.48 -17.01
N ARG A 670 -49.12 -1.31 -15.93
CA ARG A 670 -49.57 -2.44 -15.11
C ARG A 670 -50.47 -3.42 -15.86
N GLN A 671 -51.32 -2.92 -16.77
CA GLN A 671 -52.10 -3.78 -17.66
C GLN A 671 -51.21 -4.62 -18.57
N GLU A 672 -50.17 -4.03 -19.15
CA GLU A 672 -49.21 -4.76 -19.98
C GLU A 672 -48.33 -5.72 -19.17
N MET A 673 -47.90 -5.35 -17.95
CA MET A 673 -47.24 -6.27 -17.02
C MET A 673 -48.13 -7.51 -16.78
N GLY A 674 -49.43 -7.31 -16.57
CA GLY A 674 -50.40 -8.39 -16.45
C GLY A 674 -50.49 -9.27 -17.70
N ASN A 675 -50.56 -8.67 -18.89
CA ASN A 675 -50.58 -9.40 -20.17
C ASN A 675 -49.32 -10.27 -20.36
N HIS A 676 -48.17 -9.78 -19.90
CA HIS A 676 -46.88 -10.46 -20.00
C HIS A 676 -46.52 -11.33 -18.79
N ARG A 677 -47.43 -11.47 -17.80
CA ARG A 677 -47.23 -12.23 -16.55
C ARG A 677 -45.97 -11.77 -15.79
N LEU A 678 -45.80 -10.46 -15.66
CA LEU A 678 -44.74 -9.82 -14.88
C LEU A 678 -45.30 -9.31 -13.56
N ASP A 679 -44.60 -9.63 -12.47
CA ASP A 679 -44.92 -9.20 -11.12
C ASP A 679 -44.17 -7.90 -10.74
N GLY A 680 -43.06 -7.61 -11.43
CA GLY A 680 -42.31 -6.35 -11.33
C GLY A 680 -41.71 -5.91 -12.68
N TYR A 681 -41.52 -4.60 -12.87
CA TYR A 681 -40.91 -4.05 -14.08
C TYR A 681 -39.94 -2.91 -13.76
N ILE A 682 -38.74 -2.95 -14.35
CA ILE A 682 -37.69 -1.94 -14.19
C ILE A 682 -37.61 -1.05 -15.44
N ILE A 683 -37.59 0.26 -15.23
CA ILE A 683 -37.45 1.27 -16.27
C ILE A 683 -36.14 2.03 -16.02
N PRO A 684 -35.07 1.75 -16.79
CA PRO A 684 -33.82 2.50 -16.70
C PRO A 684 -33.97 3.87 -17.37
N MET A 685 -33.07 4.80 -17.04
CA MET A 685 -33.01 6.09 -17.74
C MET A 685 -32.34 5.99 -19.12
N THR A 686 -31.58 4.93 -19.39
CA THR A 686 -30.73 4.83 -20.57
C THR A 686 -31.53 4.62 -21.87
N GLY A 687 -31.03 5.20 -22.96
CA GLY A 687 -31.50 4.97 -24.32
C GLY A 687 -30.67 3.90 -25.02
N GLU A 688 -31.11 3.45 -26.19
CA GLU A 688 -30.42 2.42 -26.98
C GLU A 688 -29.04 2.90 -27.50
N GLN A 689 -28.80 4.23 -27.55
CA GLN A 689 -27.51 4.85 -27.88
C GLN A 689 -27.12 5.88 -26.81
N HIS A 690 -25.84 5.89 -26.38
CA HIS A 690 -25.35 6.73 -25.29
C HIS A 690 -25.42 8.24 -25.64
N GLY A 691 -26.03 9.08 -24.77
CA GLY A 691 -26.15 10.53 -24.95
C GLY A 691 -27.44 11.13 -24.35
N TYR A 692 -27.73 12.41 -24.64
CA TYR A 692 -29.03 13.04 -24.30
C TYR A 692 -30.17 12.36 -25.08
N LEU A 693 -31.20 11.89 -24.38
CA LEU A 693 -32.35 11.20 -24.99
C LEU A 693 -33.13 12.11 -25.93
N ALA A 694 -33.44 11.62 -27.13
CA ALA A 694 -34.40 12.26 -28.01
C ALA A 694 -35.79 12.33 -27.35
N PRO A 695 -36.66 13.31 -27.68
CA PRO A 695 -37.99 13.45 -27.05
C PRO A 695 -38.84 12.17 -27.08
N ALA A 696 -38.71 11.34 -28.13
CA ALA A 696 -39.42 10.06 -28.25
C ALA A 696 -38.88 8.95 -27.33
N GLU A 697 -37.72 9.15 -26.71
CA GLU A 697 -36.99 8.17 -25.91
C GLU A 697 -36.98 8.51 -24.41
N LYS A 698 -37.56 9.66 -24.01
CA LYS A 698 -37.66 10.12 -22.61
C LYS A 698 -38.73 9.36 -21.83
N ARG A 699 -38.59 8.04 -21.76
CA ARG A 699 -39.55 7.09 -21.15
C ARG A 699 -39.71 7.32 -19.65
N LEU A 700 -38.61 7.62 -18.95
CA LEU A 700 -38.66 8.01 -17.55
C LEU A 700 -39.54 9.26 -17.36
N GLN A 701 -39.28 10.32 -18.12
CA GLN A 701 -40.10 11.55 -18.09
C GLN A 701 -41.56 11.28 -18.49
N TYR A 702 -41.81 10.43 -19.47
CA TYR A 702 -43.16 10.04 -19.88
C TYR A 702 -43.93 9.30 -18.77
N MET A 703 -43.24 8.39 -18.06
CA MET A 703 -43.83 7.56 -17.00
C MET A 703 -44.01 8.30 -15.67
N THR A 704 -43.13 9.26 -15.38
CA THR A 704 -43.02 9.86 -14.04
C THR A 704 -43.31 11.36 -14.01
N GLY A 705 -43.16 12.07 -15.14
CA GLY A 705 -43.14 13.53 -15.20
C GLY A 705 -41.77 14.15 -14.88
N PHE A 706 -40.84 13.37 -14.33
CA PHE A 706 -39.52 13.83 -13.90
C PHE A 706 -38.59 14.11 -15.09
N THR A 707 -38.01 15.31 -15.11
CA THR A 707 -37.20 15.85 -16.20
C THR A 707 -35.71 15.81 -15.95
N GLY A 708 -35.29 15.35 -14.76
CA GLY A 708 -33.90 15.23 -14.37
C GLY A 708 -33.12 14.23 -15.23
N SER A 709 -31.82 14.44 -15.32
CA SER A 709 -30.93 13.65 -16.17
C SER A 709 -30.26 12.48 -15.45
N PHE A 710 -30.79 12.03 -14.31
CA PHE A 710 -30.39 10.79 -13.64
C PHE A 710 -31.52 10.21 -12.77
N GLY A 711 -31.88 8.95 -12.97
CA GLY A 711 -32.77 8.20 -12.06
C GLY A 711 -33.35 6.91 -12.64
N ASN A 712 -33.64 5.92 -11.80
CA ASN A 712 -34.17 4.61 -12.20
C ASN A 712 -35.51 4.32 -11.54
N VAL A 713 -36.40 3.58 -12.20
CA VAL A 713 -37.75 3.28 -11.70
C VAL A 713 -37.98 1.78 -11.59
N ALA A 714 -38.66 1.38 -10.51
CA ALA A 714 -39.23 0.04 -10.37
C ALA A 714 -40.73 0.15 -10.08
N VAL A 715 -41.51 -0.74 -10.70
CA VAL A 715 -42.98 -0.79 -10.60
C VAL A 715 -43.42 -2.20 -10.25
N THR A 716 -44.36 -2.33 -9.30
CA THR A 716 -45.09 -3.57 -9.01
C THR A 716 -46.57 -3.41 -9.40
N ALA A 717 -47.39 -4.44 -9.17
CA ALA A 717 -48.82 -4.40 -9.43
C ALA A 717 -49.55 -3.26 -8.69
N ASP A 718 -49.02 -2.80 -7.56
CA ASP A 718 -49.66 -1.88 -6.62
C ASP A 718 -48.78 -0.72 -6.15
N GLU A 719 -47.45 -0.80 -6.27
CA GLU A 719 -46.52 0.26 -5.85
C GLU A 719 -45.58 0.71 -6.99
N GLN A 720 -44.96 1.89 -6.80
CA GLN A 720 -44.02 2.48 -7.73
C GLN A 720 -42.98 3.34 -6.98
N ALA A 721 -41.72 3.21 -7.38
CA ALA A 721 -40.60 3.89 -6.74
C ALA A 721 -39.60 4.42 -7.78
N LEU A 722 -39.03 5.60 -7.50
CA LEU A 722 -37.95 6.22 -8.28
C LEU A 722 -36.72 6.40 -7.40
N TRP A 723 -35.56 5.94 -7.86
CA TRP A 723 -34.25 6.17 -7.26
C TRP A 723 -33.50 7.24 -8.03
N THR A 724 -32.94 8.21 -7.31
CA THR A 724 -32.05 9.22 -7.87
C THR A 724 -31.03 9.67 -6.82
N ASP A 725 -29.94 10.27 -7.27
CA ASP A 725 -28.90 10.78 -6.38
C ASP A 725 -29.27 12.15 -5.76
N GLY A 726 -28.38 12.65 -4.89
CA GLY A 726 -28.60 13.91 -4.21
C GLY A 726 -28.68 15.16 -5.10
N ARG A 727 -28.19 15.10 -6.35
CA ARG A 727 -28.21 16.23 -7.30
C ARG A 727 -29.63 16.50 -7.82
N TYR A 728 -30.43 15.44 -8.00
CA TYR A 728 -31.77 15.55 -8.58
C TYR A 728 -32.92 15.23 -7.61
N PHE A 729 -32.63 14.80 -6.38
CA PHE A 729 -33.66 14.43 -5.39
C PHE A 729 -34.69 15.55 -5.13
N LEU A 730 -34.27 16.80 -4.93
CA LEU A 730 -35.18 17.93 -4.70
C LEU A 730 -36.02 18.27 -5.95
N GLN A 731 -35.43 18.09 -7.13
CA GLN A 731 -36.13 18.26 -8.40
C GLN A 731 -37.20 17.17 -8.58
N ALA A 732 -36.85 15.91 -8.30
CA ALA A 732 -37.78 14.79 -8.33
C ALA A 732 -38.93 14.97 -7.33
N ASP A 733 -38.69 15.46 -6.12
CA ASP A 733 -39.76 15.75 -5.15
C ASP A 733 -40.76 16.80 -5.69
N SER A 734 -40.26 17.79 -6.42
CA SER A 734 -41.06 18.87 -6.99
C SER A 734 -41.89 18.40 -8.21
N GLU A 735 -41.39 17.44 -8.99
CA GLU A 735 -41.98 17.02 -10.27
C GLU A 735 -42.83 15.74 -10.20
N LEU A 736 -42.54 14.82 -9.27
CA LEU A 736 -43.26 13.55 -9.12
C LEU A 736 -44.62 13.69 -8.42
N GLY A 737 -45.60 12.88 -8.83
CA GLY A 737 -46.85 12.70 -8.09
C GLY A 737 -46.63 12.15 -6.67
N CYS A 738 -47.49 12.48 -5.71
CA CYS A 738 -47.33 12.06 -4.31
C CYS A 738 -47.61 10.57 -4.05
N ASP A 739 -48.10 9.86 -5.07
CA ASP A 739 -48.27 8.41 -5.12
C ASP A 739 -46.94 7.66 -5.40
N TRP A 740 -45.87 8.38 -5.74
CA TRP A 740 -44.53 7.80 -5.94
C TRP A 740 -43.71 7.77 -4.66
N LEU A 741 -43.06 6.63 -4.40
CA LEU A 741 -41.94 6.56 -3.47
C LEU A 741 -40.70 7.18 -4.13
N LEU A 742 -40.05 8.11 -3.44
CA LEU A 742 -38.82 8.75 -3.92
C LEU A 742 -37.65 8.33 -3.02
N MET A 743 -36.68 7.64 -3.60
CA MET A 743 -35.53 7.06 -2.92
C MET A 743 -34.28 7.87 -3.25
N LYS A 744 -33.53 8.29 -2.21
CA LYS A 744 -32.25 8.98 -2.36
C LYS A 744 -31.12 7.97 -2.32
N GLU A 745 -30.45 7.75 -3.45
CA GLU A 745 -29.33 6.82 -3.53
C GLU A 745 -28.15 7.28 -2.63
N GLN A 746 -27.33 6.32 -2.19
CA GLN A 746 -26.11 6.54 -1.40
C GLN A 746 -26.32 7.09 0.02
N ILE A 747 -27.47 6.77 0.65
CA ILE A 747 -27.73 7.06 2.07
C ILE A 747 -28.03 5.75 2.80
N ASP A 748 -27.39 5.57 3.97
CA ASP A 748 -27.64 4.43 4.85
C ASP A 748 -29.14 4.28 5.18
N GLY A 749 -29.67 3.07 4.97
CA GLY A 749 -31.07 2.72 5.25
C GLY A 749 -32.04 2.86 4.08
N VAL A 750 -31.61 3.39 2.91
CA VAL A 750 -32.42 3.39 1.68
C VAL A 750 -32.19 2.07 0.92
N PRO A 751 -33.23 1.26 0.65
CA PRO A 751 -33.07 -0.02 -0.05
C PRO A 751 -32.67 0.21 -1.51
N THR A 752 -31.82 -0.66 -2.05
CA THR A 752 -31.58 -0.77 -3.49
C THR A 752 -32.83 -1.25 -4.24
N ILE A 753 -32.85 -1.10 -5.57
CA ILE A 753 -33.97 -1.60 -6.39
C ILE A 753 -34.20 -3.11 -6.17
N SER A 754 -33.13 -3.92 -6.09
CA SER A 754 -33.23 -5.37 -5.85
C SER A 754 -33.78 -5.70 -4.47
N GLU A 755 -33.35 -4.99 -3.42
CA GLU A 755 -33.86 -5.18 -2.07
C GLU A 755 -35.31 -4.79 -1.93
N TRP A 756 -35.71 -3.66 -2.55
CA TRP A 756 -37.10 -3.22 -2.58
C TRP A 756 -37.97 -4.23 -3.33
N LEU A 757 -37.56 -4.70 -4.50
CA LEU A 757 -38.30 -5.73 -5.25
C LEU A 757 -38.40 -7.04 -4.46
N ARG A 758 -37.33 -7.51 -3.79
CA ARG A 758 -37.37 -8.69 -2.92
C ARG A 758 -38.32 -8.53 -1.73
N SER A 759 -38.49 -7.31 -1.22
CA SER A 759 -39.42 -7.05 -0.13
C SER A 759 -40.89 -7.06 -0.58
N LYS A 760 -41.15 -6.72 -1.85
CA LYS A 760 -42.50 -6.59 -2.42
C LYS A 760 -42.97 -7.83 -3.18
N LEU A 761 -42.05 -8.65 -3.66
CA LEU A 761 -42.33 -9.81 -4.49
C LEU A 761 -42.09 -11.12 -3.75
N VAL A 762 -42.89 -12.13 -4.05
CA VAL A 762 -42.72 -13.48 -3.51
C VAL A 762 -41.66 -14.28 -4.29
N SER A 763 -41.08 -15.31 -3.67
CA SER A 763 -40.15 -16.21 -4.35
C SER A 763 -40.82 -16.86 -5.57
N GLY A 764 -40.14 -16.83 -6.73
CA GLY A 764 -40.69 -17.28 -8.02
C GLY A 764 -41.41 -16.21 -8.84
N ALA A 765 -41.51 -14.96 -8.34
CA ALA A 765 -42.05 -13.82 -9.08
C ALA A 765 -41.20 -13.47 -10.31
N LYS A 766 -41.85 -12.92 -11.34
CA LYS A 766 -41.24 -12.57 -12.62
C LYS A 766 -40.99 -11.07 -12.71
N VAL A 767 -39.72 -10.67 -12.77
CA VAL A 767 -39.31 -9.28 -12.98
C VAL A 767 -38.83 -9.11 -14.42
N GLY A 768 -39.32 -8.06 -15.10
CA GLY A 768 -38.92 -7.73 -16.48
C GLY A 768 -38.23 -6.37 -16.59
N ALA A 769 -37.44 -6.21 -17.65
CA ALA A 769 -36.91 -4.93 -18.12
C ALA A 769 -36.81 -4.98 -19.66
N ASP A 770 -36.71 -3.83 -20.31
CA ASP A 770 -36.49 -3.78 -21.77
C ASP A 770 -35.00 -4.07 -22.09
N PRO A 771 -34.68 -5.21 -22.75
CA PRO A 771 -33.30 -5.61 -23.02
C PRO A 771 -32.56 -4.68 -24.00
N ARG A 772 -33.25 -3.76 -24.70
CA ARG A 772 -32.60 -2.75 -25.54
C ARG A 772 -32.13 -1.53 -24.77
N LEU A 773 -32.65 -1.33 -23.56
CA LEU A 773 -32.44 -0.11 -22.77
C LEU A 773 -31.60 -0.37 -21.53
N ILE A 774 -31.71 -1.56 -20.92
CA ILE A 774 -30.88 -1.93 -19.78
C ILE A 774 -29.52 -2.42 -20.26
N ALA A 775 -28.45 -1.91 -19.65
CA ALA A 775 -27.10 -2.37 -19.95
C ALA A 775 -26.91 -3.82 -19.47
N ALA A 776 -26.15 -4.61 -20.22
CA ALA A 776 -26.01 -6.06 -19.98
C ALA A 776 -25.38 -6.37 -18.61
N ASP A 777 -24.44 -5.55 -18.16
CA ASP A 777 -23.81 -5.58 -16.84
C ASP A 777 -24.83 -5.30 -15.71
N THR A 778 -25.67 -4.28 -15.90
CA THR A 778 -26.71 -3.88 -14.95
C THR A 778 -27.78 -4.95 -14.83
N TRP A 779 -28.20 -5.55 -15.94
CA TRP A 779 -29.14 -6.68 -15.92
C TRP A 779 -28.52 -7.92 -15.28
N LYS A 780 -27.24 -8.20 -15.55
CA LYS A 780 -26.51 -9.30 -14.90
C LYS A 780 -26.52 -9.12 -13.38
N PHE A 781 -26.18 -7.94 -12.88
CA PHE A 781 -26.25 -7.61 -11.46
C PHE A 781 -27.64 -7.84 -10.86
N TYR A 782 -28.71 -7.32 -11.49
CA TYR A 782 -30.08 -7.55 -11.00
C TYR A 782 -30.48 -9.02 -11.02
N SER A 783 -30.09 -9.77 -12.06
CA SER A 783 -30.39 -11.19 -12.16
C SER A 783 -29.70 -12.01 -11.08
N GLU A 784 -28.48 -11.65 -10.69
CA GLU A 784 -27.72 -12.32 -9.63
C GLU A 784 -28.26 -11.96 -8.24
N GLU A 785 -28.64 -10.71 -8.01
CA GLU A 785 -29.23 -10.25 -6.75
C GLU A 785 -30.64 -10.83 -6.51
N LEU A 786 -31.43 -11.00 -7.57
CA LEU A 786 -32.83 -11.45 -7.48
C LEU A 786 -32.97 -12.98 -7.54
N ALA A 787 -31.93 -13.73 -7.91
CA ALA A 787 -31.97 -15.19 -8.03
C ALA A 787 -31.10 -15.91 -6.98
N SER A 788 -31.62 -16.98 -6.38
CA SER A 788 -30.75 -18.02 -5.81
C SER A 788 -30.07 -18.76 -6.96
N LYS A 789 -28.76 -18.58 -7.18
CA LYS A 789 -28.03 -19.29 -8.25
C LYS A 789 -28.22 -20.80 -8.08
N ARG A 790 -28.82 -21.45 -9.08
CA ARG A 790 -28.93 -22.90 -9.10
C ARG A 790 -27.55 -23.50 -9.39
N TRP A 791 -27.37 -24.78 -9.14
CA TRP A 791 -26.04 -25.39 -9.32
C TRP A 791 -25.61 -25.37 -10.80
N GLU A 792 -26.58 -25.40 -11.71
CA GLU A 792 -26.41 -25.29 -13.16
C GLU A 792 -25.79 -23.95 -13.55
N ASP A 793 -26.25 -22.86 -12.94
CA ASP A 793 -25.75 -21.51 -13.21
C ASP A 793 -24.30 -21.37 -12.72
N LYS A 794 -23.96 -21.99 -11.57
CA LYS A 794 -22.57 -22.05 -11.05
C LYS A 794 -21.65 -22.89 -11.95
N VAL A 795 -22.14 -24.02 -12.47
CA VAL A 795 -21.38 -24.85 -13.41
C VAL A 795 -21.13 -24.10 -14.72
N ALA A 796 -22.09 -23.31 -15.20
CA ALA A 796 -21.92 -22.46 -16.37
C ALA A 796 -20.82 -21.40 -16.17
N ASP A 797 -20.83 -20.72 -15.02
CA ASP A 797 -19.77 -19.75 -14.65
C ASP A 797 -18.39 -20.43 -14.61
N VAL A 798 -18.29 -21.63 -14.00
CA VAL A 798 -17.05 -22.42 -13.96
C VAL A 798 -16.57 -22.84 -15.34
N ARG A 799 -17.49 -23.25 -16.24
CA ARG A 799 -17.14 -23.61 -17.62
C ARG A 799 -16.62 -22.41 -18.43
N ALA A 800 -17.21 -21.23 -18.24
CA ALA A 800 -16.72 -20.01 -18.88
C ALA A 800 -15.28 -19.68 -18.45
N GLU A 801 -14.97 -19.90 -17.16
CA GLU A 801 -13.63 -19.70 -16.64
C GLU A 801 -12.64 -20.79 -17.10
N MET A 802 -13.09 -22.04 -17.19
CA MET A 802 -12.32 -23.11 -17.82
C MET A 802 -11.96 -22.76 -19.27
N GLU A 803 -12.92 -22.22 -20.05
CA GLU A 803 -12.69 -21.80 -21.43
C GLU A 803 -11.67 -20.65 -21.50
N ARG A 804 -11.79 -19.64 -20.63
CA ARG A 804 -10.84 -18.52 -20.52
C ARG A 804 -9.42 -18.99 -20.24
N GLN A 805 -9.25 -20.00 -19.39
CA GLN A 805 -7.95 -20.60 -19.05
C GLN A 805 -7.50 -21.70 -20.03
N GLY A 806 -8.29 -22.00 -21.07
CA GLY A 806 -7.97 -23.02 -22.08
C GLY A 806 -8.01 -24.46 -21.55
N ALA A 807 -8.85 -24.75 -20.55
CA ALA A 807 -9.05 -26.08 -19.99
C ALA A 807 -10.28 -26.78 -20.58
N ASP A 808 -10.15 -28.08 -20.87
CA ASP A 808 -11.27 -28.90 -21.35
C ASP A 808 -12.04 -29.56 -20.20
N ILE A 809 -11.33 -29.84 -19.10
CA ILE A 809 -11.86 -30.52 -17.91
C ILE A 809 -11.31 -29.85 -16.66
N LEU A 810 -12.14 -29.71 -15.62
CA LEU A 810 -11.75 -29.37 -14.26
C LEU A 810 -12.00 -30.57 -13.33
N VAL A 811 -11.00 -30.91 -12.51
CA VAL A 811 -11.13 -31.90 -11.43
C VAL A 811 -11.15 -31.20 -10.09
N ILE A 812 -12.31 -31.20 -9.42
CA ILE A 812 -12.49 -30.63 -8.09
C ILE A 812 -12.27 -31.73 -7.06
N THR A 813 -11.34 -31.47 -6.13
CA THR A 813 -10.95 -32.42 -5.09
C THR A 813 -11.27 -31.95 -3.67
N ALA A 814 -11.59 -30.67 -3.49
CA ALA A 814 -11.95 -30.08 -2.21
C ALA A 814 -13.45 -30.32 -1.92
N PRO A 815 -13.81 -31.00 -0.81
CA PRO A 815 -15.20 -31.32 -0.47
C PRO A 815 -16.13 -30.10 -0.33
N ASP A 816 -15.61 -28.99 0.19
CA ASP A 816 -16.32 -27.73 0.37
C ASP A 816 -16.62 -27.03 -0.97
N GLU A 817 -15.70 -27.11 -1.93
CA GLU A 817 -15.95 -26.65 -3.31
C GLU A 817 -17.06 -27.48 -3.98
N VAL A 818 -17.05 -28.80 -3.80
CA VAL A 818 -18.12 -29.68 -4.32
C VAL A 818 -19.47 -29.35 -3.69
N ALA A 819 -19.50 -29.17 -2.37
CA ALA A 819 -20.71 -28.83 -1.62
C ALA A 819 -21.28 -27.45 -2.04
N TRP A 820 -20.42 -26.45 -2.26
CA TRP A 820 -20.83 -25.13 -2.75
C TRP A 820 -21.33 -25.18 -4.19
N LEU A 821 -20.60 -25.84 -5.09
CA LEU A 821 -20.91 -25.92 -6.51
C LEU A 821 -22.27 -26.56 -6.75
N LEU A 822 -22.53 -27.71 -6.10
CA LEU A 822 -23.74 -28.50 -6.31
C LEU A 822 -24.89 -28.15 -5.35
N ASN A 823 -24.70 -27.16 -4.45
CA ASN A 823 -25.64 -26.82 -3.39
C ASN A 823 -26.01 -28.04 -2.50
N LEU A 824 -25.05 -28.92 -2.25
CA LEU A 824 -25.24 -30.13 -1.43
C LEU A 824 -24.66 -29.97 -0.04
N ARG A 825 -25.17 -30.75 0.93
CA ARG A 825 -24.67 -30.79 2.30
C ARG A 825 -24.50 -32.23 2.79
N GLY A 826 -23.45 -32.46 3.57
CA GLY A 826 -22.98 -33.79 3.99
C GLY A 826 -22.92 -34.01 5.50
N SER A 827 -22.05 -34.94 5.94
CA SER A 827 -21.65 -35.15 7.34
C SER A 827 -20.38 -36.02 7.48
N ASP A 828 -19.57 -36.17 6.42
CA ASP A 828 -18.49 -37.19 6.40
C ASP A 828 -17.16 -36.69 6.97
N VAL A 829 -17.05 -35.38 7.22
CA VAL A 829 -15.84 -34.71 7.73
C VAL A 829 -16.21 -34.03 9.05
N GLU A 830 -15.32 -34.07 10.05
CA GLU A 830 -15.59 -33.59 11.43
C GLU A 830 -15.40 -32.07 11.56
N THR A 831 -14.31 -31.50 11.00
CA THR A 831 -14.11 -30.04 10.82
C THR A 831 -13.37 -29.72 9.51
N THR A 832 -13.56 -28.53 8.93
CA THR A 832 -12.83 -28.04 7.73
C THR A 832 -12.21 -26.67 7.99
N PRO A 833 -10.86 -26.52 7.98
CA PRO A 833 -9.86 -27.45 7.42
C PRO A 833 -9.50 -28.68 8.30
N GLU A 834 -9.11 -29.79 7.64
CA GLU A 834 -8.45 -30.93 8.30
C GLU A 834 -6.98 -30.57 8.58
N VAL A 835 -6.63 -30.28 9.84
CA VAL A 835 -5.21 -30.07 10.20
C VAL A 835 -4.47 -31.41 10.17
N LYS A 836 -3.61 -31.62 9.17
CA LYS A 836 -2.72 -32.79 9.07
C LYS A 836 -1.58 -32.70 10.09
N PHE A 837 -1.72 -33.38 11.23
CA PHE A 837 -0.59 -33.86 12.02
C PHE A 837 -0.86 -35.28 12.56
N GLN A 838 0.25 -35.98 12.76
CA GLN A 838 0.38 -37.44 12.84
C GLN A 838 -0.20 -38.04 14.14
N GLN A 839 -1.02 -39.09 13.98
CA GLN A 839 -1.41 -40.14 14.95
C GLN A 839 -1.81 -39.73 16.37
N MET A 840 -3.08 -39.99 16.75
CA MET A 840 -3.41 -41.06 17.72
C MET A 840 -4.92 -41.32 17.80
N HIS A 841 -5.22 -42.59 18.01
CA HIS A 841 -6.54 -43.20 18.10
C HIS A 841 -7.17 -43.04 19.50
N ASP A 842 -8.51 -43.09 19.47
CA ASP A 842 -9.43 -43.60 20.48
C ASP A 842 -9.81 -42.76 21.72
N THR A 843 -11.12 -42.44 21.76
CA THR A 843 -12.12 -42.66 22.83
C THR A 843 -12.89 -41.43 23.30
N VAL A 844 -13.90 -40.99 22.54
CA VAL A 844 -15.29 -40.70 22.99
C VAL A 844 -16.19 -40.75 21.73
N SER A 845 -17.40 -41.28 21.85
CA SER A 845 -18.38 -41.41 20.76
C SER A 845 -18.93 -40.05 20.29
N ASP A 846 -18.29 -39.42 19.32
CA ASP A 846 -18.79 -38.21 18.64
C ASP A 846 -19.75 -38.59 17.49
N ALA A 847 -21.00 -38.90 17.85
CA ALA A 847 -22.07 -39.14 16.87
C ALA A 847 -22.75 -37.84 16.36
N LEU A 848 -22.19 -36.66 16.62
CA LEU A 848 -22.87 -35.37 16.37
C LEU A 848 -21.98 -34.24 15.81
N CYS A 849 -20.77 -34.55 15.32
CA CYS A 849 -20.04 -33.64 14.43
C CYS A 849 -20.43 -33.90 12.96
N SER A 850 -21.68 -33.59 12.61
CA SER A 850 -22.17 -33.71 11.23
C SER A 850 -22.01 -32.38 10.48
N LEU A 851 -20.88 -32.18 9.80
CA LEU A 851 -20.61 -30.97 9.00
C LEU A 851 -21.37 -30.92 7.68
N ALA A 852 -21.46 -29.72 7.12
CA ALA A 852 -21.94 -29.41 5.78
C ALA A 852 -21.30 -30.13 4.57
N VAL A 853 -20.21 -30.90 4.69
CA VAL A 853 -19.49 -31.46 3.53
C VAL A 853 -19.43 -32.99 3.55
N PHE A 854 -19.22 -33.60 2.38
CA PHE A 854 -19.19 -35.06 2.19
C PHE A 854 -17.99 -35.47 1.34
N ARG A 855 -17.56 -36.72 1.46
CA ARG A 855 -16.41 -37.21 0.69
C ARG A 855 -16.82 -37.40 -0.77
N SER A 856 -16.28 -36.55 -1.64
CA SER A 856 -16.60 -36.60 -3.06
C SER A 856 -15.53 -35.99 -3.96
N TYR A 857 -15.57 -36.33 -5.24
CA TYR A 857 -14.87 -35.61 -6.31
C TYR A 857 -15.88 -35.16 -7.35
N VAL A 858 -15.60 -34.07 -8.06
CA VAL A 858 -16.38 -33.68 -9.25
C VAL A 858 -15.44 -33.51 -10.43
N ILE A 859 -15.84 -34.08 -11.57
CA ILE A 859 -15.25 -33.77 -12.87
C ILE A 859 -16.26 -32.93 -13.65
N ILE A 860 -15.86 -31.72 -14.04
CA ILE A 860 -16.64 -30.87 -14.94
C ILE A 860 -15.98 -30.95 -16.31
N GLY A 861 -16.73 -31.41 -17.31
CA GLY A 861 -16.38 -31.25 -18.71
C GLY A 861 -17.25 -30.20 -19.39
N ARG A 862 -17.02 -29.97 -20.69
CA ARG A 862 -17.75 -28.96 -21.47
C ARG A 862 -19.27 -29.13 -21.46
N ASN A 863 -19.75 -30.38 -21.46
CA ASN A 863 -21.18 -30.72 -21.57
C ASN A 863 -21.65 -31.74 -20.52
N ASN A 864 -20.81 -32.05 -19.52
CA ASN A 864 -21.17 -33.02 -18.49
C ASN A 864 -20.60 -32.64 -17.12
N VAL A 865 -21.25 -33.15 -16.08
CA VAL A 865 -20.80 -33.08 -14.69
C VAL A 865 -20.87 -34.49 -14.11
N GLU A 866 -19.74 -35.00 -13.62
CA GLU A 866 -19.64 -36.33 -13.00
C GLU A 866 -19.31 -36.15 -11.50
N LEU A 867 -20.19 -36.61 -10.61
CA LEU A 867 -20.00 -36.60 -9.15
C LEU A 867 -19.61 -38.01 -8.68
N PHE A 868 -18.44 -38.11 -8.07
CA PHE A 868 -17.88 -39.33 -7.50
C PHE A 868 -18.18 -39.36 -6.00
N VAL A 869 -19.10 -40.20 -5.56
CA VAL A 869 -19.59 -40.25 -4.18
C VAL A 869 -20.11 -41.65 -3.86
N PRO A 870 -20.07 -42.12 -2.59
CA PRO A 870 -20.69 -43.39 -2.22
C PRO A 870 -22.20 -43.37 -2.52
N PRO A 871 -22.78 -44.39 -3.18
CA PRO A 871 -24.18 -44.36 -3.61
C PRO A 871 -25.20 -44.23 -2.47
N ASP A 872 -24.87 -44.73 -1.28
CA ASP A 872 -25.70 -44.66 -0.08
C ASP A 872 -25.89 -43.22 0.44
N LYS A 873 -25.11 -42.26 -0.07
CA LYS A 873 -25.22 -40.83 0.24
C LYS A 873 -26.24 -40.09 -0.62
N ILE A 874 -26.70 -40.68 -1.73
CA ILE A 874 -27.68 -40.06 -2.62
C ILE A 874 -29.10 -40.37 -2.14
N THR A 875 -29.77 -39.35 -1.59
CA THR A 875 -31.17 -39.43 -1.19
C THR A 875 -32.10 -39.09 -2.37
N PRO A 876 -33.40 -39.46 -2.35
CA PRO A 876 -34.34 -39.06 -3.39
C PRO A 876 -34.45 -37.55 -3.61
N ALA A 877 -34.21 -36.74 -2.56
CA ALA A 877 -34.19 -35.29 -2.69
C ALA A 877 -32.95 -34.81 -3.47
N VAL A 878 -31.79 -35.43 -3.23
CA VAL A 878 -30.55 -35.14 -3.97
C VAL A 878 -30.66 -35.61 -5.42
N ASP A 879 -31.24 -36.78 -5.64
CA ASP A 879 -31.49 -37.34 -6.97
C ASP A 879 -32.32 -36.40 -7.85
N ASN A 880 -33.43 -35.89 -7.30
CA ASN A 880 -34.29 -34.91 -7.95
C ASN A 880 -33.60 -33.55 -8.14
N HIS A 881 -32.82 -33.08 -7.15
CA HIS A 881 -32.11 -31.78 -7.22
C HIS A 881 -31.04 -31.75 -8.31
N LEU A 882 -30.33 -32.87 -8.52
CA LEU A 882 -29.24 -32.98 -9.50
C LEU A 882 -29.68 -33.54 -10.85
N ASN A 883 -30.96 -33.84 -11.04
CA ASN A 883 -31.48 -34.55 -12.22
C ASN A 883 -30.66 -35.81 -12.54
N VAL A 884 -30.39 -36.64 -11.53
CA VAL A 884 -29.39 -37.71 -11.61
C VAL A 884 -29.69 -38.64 -12.78
N ASN A 885 -28.71 -38.79 -13.67
CA ASN A 885 -28.78 -39.65 -14.87
C ASN A 885 -29.96 -39.34 -15.83
N GLN A 886 -30.63 -38.20 -15.68
CA GLN A 886 -31.70 -37.73 -16.58
C GLN A 886 -31.15 -36.76 -17.63
N CYS A 887 -30.02 -37.12 -18.24
CA CYS A 887 -29.26 -36.27 -19.13
C CYS A 887 -29.94 -36.12 -20.50
N GLY A 888 -30.46 -34.92 -20.78
CA GLY A 888 -31.22 -34.57 -21.99
C GLY A 888 -30.99 -33.12 -22.41
N GLU A 889 -32.05 -32.33 -22.61
CA GLU A 889 -31.95 -30.88 -22.88
C GLU A 889 -31.60 -30.06 -21.61
N GLN A 890 -31.74 -30.65 -20.43
CA GLN A 890 -31.42 -30.05 -19.12
C GLN A 890 -30.10 -30.58 -18.58
N GLU A 891 -29.38 -29.75 -17.84
CA GLU A 891 -28.15 -30.12 -17.15
C GLU A 891 -28.44 -31.19 -16.09
N CYS A 892 -27.61 -32.24 -16.06
CA CYS A 892 -27.72 -33.39 -15.15
C CYS A 892 -26.37 -33.67 -14.49
N VAL A 893 -26.39 -34.37 -13.36
CA VAL A 893 -25.17 -34.94 -12.77
C VAL A 893 -25.14 -36.45 -12.93
N ILE A 894 -24.02 -36.95 -13.44
CA ILE A 894 -23.75 -38.39 -13.53
C ILE A 894 -23.12 -38.84 -12.21
N ILE A 895 -23.79 -39.74 -11.48
CA ILE A 895 -23.25 -40.29 -10.24
C ILE A 895 -22.34 -41.48 -10.56
N THR A 896 -21.14 -41.46 -10.01
CA THR A 896 -20.15 -42.54 -10.13
C THR A 896 -19.64 -42.95 -8.75
N GLU A 897 -19.26 -44.22 -8.60
CA GLU A 897 -18.62 -44.73 -7.37
C GLU A 897 -17.37 -43.92 -6.99
N TYR A 898 -17.27 -43.53 -5.71
CA TYR A 898 -16.17 -42.71 -5.19
C TYR A 898 -14.78 -43.24 -5.57
N ILE A 899 -14.60 -44.56 -5.51
CA ILE A 899 -13.32 -45.22 -5.76
C ILE A 899 -12.90 -45.22 -7.25
N ALA A 900 -13.84 -44.95 -8.17
CA ALA A 900 -13.60 -45.06 -9.61
C ALA A 900 -12.90 -43.83 -10.22
N ILE A 901 -12.68 -42.76 -9.43
CA ILE A 901 -12.08 -41.50 -9.93
C ILE A 901 -10.73 -41.71 -10.62
N LEU A 902 -9.85 -42.55 -10.07
CA LEU A 902 -8.51 -42.78 -10.65
C LEU A 902 -8.60 -43.51 -11.98
N ASP A 903 -9.49 -44.50 -12.09
CA ASP A 903 -9.69 -45.25 -13.33
C ASP A 903 -10.33 -44.36 -14.39
N ARG A 904 -11.29 -43.50 -14.01
CA ARG A 904 -11.86 -42.49 -14.90
C ARG A 904 -10.78 -41.57 -15.46
N LEU A 905 -9.91 -41.01 -14.61
CA LEU A 905 -8.84 -40.11 -15.02
C LEU A 905 -7.80 -40.80 -15.91
N ARG A 906 -7.47 -42.08 -15.62
CA ARG A 906 -6.58 -42.89 -16.47
C ARG A 906 -7.16 -43.12 -17.86
N VAL A 907 -8.49 -43.28 -17.99
CA VAL A 907 -9.14 -43.42 -19.30
C VAL A 907 -9.09 -42.12 -20.11
N LEU A 908 -9.08 -40.94 -19.47
CA LEU A 908 -8.90 -39.65 -20.16
C LEU A 908 -7.55 -39.55 -20.90
N LYS A 909 -6.55 -40.35 -20.51
CA LYS A 909 -5.27 -40.50 -21.23
C LYS A 909 -5.47 -40.87 -22.71
N LEU A 910 -6.47 -41.71 -22.99
CA LEU A 910 -6.72 -42.26 -24.34
C LEU A 910 -7.61 -41.35 -25.20
N ASN A 911 -8.14 -40.26 -24.64
CA ASN A 911 -9.02 -39.36 -25.36
C ASN A 911 -8.21 -38.24 -26.04
N ASN A 912 -8.12 -38.27 -27.37
CA ASN A 912 -7.43 -37.26 -28.18
C ASN A 912 -8.18 -35.92 -28.24
N GLY A 913 -9.46 -35.87 -27.85
CA GLY A 913 -10.26 -34.63 -27.82
C GLY A 913 -10.06 -33.78 -26.56
N ILE A 914 -9.31 -34.27 -25.57
CA ILE A 914 -8.98 -33.54 -24.34
C ILE A 914 -7.52 -33.17 -24.38
N THR A 915 -7.25 -31.86 -24.40
CA THR A 915 -5.91 -31.27 -24.49
C THR A 915 -5.41 -30.79 -23.13
N LYS A 916 -6.27 -30.20 -22.30
CA LYS A 916 -5.90 -29.66 -20.98
C LYS A 916 -6.89 -30.06 -19.88
N VAL A 917 -6.35 -30.54 -18.77
CA VAL A 917 -7.07 -30.92 -17.54
C VAL A 917 -6.58 -30.02 -16.40
N MET A 918 -7.49 -29.20 -15.90
CA MET A 918 -7.27 -28.29 -14.78
C MET A 918 -7.28 -29.06 -13.45
N LEU A 919 -6.22 -28.87 -12.67
CA LEU A 919 -6.01 -29.49 -11.37
C LEU A 919 -5.70 -28.41 -10.32
N GLY A 920 -6.26 -28.54 -9.12
CA GLY A 920 -6.05 -27.58 -8.03
C GLY A 920 -4.58 -27.46 -7.61
N LYS A 921 -4.05 -26.24 -7.62
CA LYS A 921 -2.74 -25.85 -7.10
C LYS A 921 -2.75 -25.77 -5.56
N LYS A 922 -1.59 -25.96 -4.94
CA LYS A 922 -1.38 -25.70 -3.51
C LYS A 922 -1.51 -24.20 -3.20
N TYR A 923 -2.20 -23.86 -2.11
CA TYR A 923 -2.26 -22.52 -1.50
C TYR A 923 -2.26 -22.65 0.04
N SER A 924 -2.35 -21.55 0.81
CA SER A 924 -2.03 -21.55 2.26
C SER A 924 -2.85 -22.56 3.10
N TYR A 925 -4.08 -22.89 2.71
CA TYR A 925 -4.94 -23.84 3.43
C TYR A 925 -5.24 -25.15 2.67
N SER A 926 -4.70 -25.35 1.47
CA SER A 926 -4.92 -26.56 0.68
C SER A 926 -3.65 -27.10 0.07
N GLY A 927 -3.48 -28.43 0.18
CA GLY A 927 -2.40 -29.15 -0.49
C GLY A 927 -2.53 -29.23 -2.01
N GLY A 928 -3.63 -28.72 -2.59
CA GLY A 928 -3.99 -28.92 -3.99
C GLY A 928 -4.42 -30.37 -4.28
N ALA A 929 -4.45 -30.73 -5.56
CA ALA A 929 -4.74 -32.10 -5.98
C ALA A 929 -3.75 -33.11 -5.39
N SER A 930 -4.26 -34.23 -4.88
CA SER A 930 -3.41 -35.31 -4.36
C SER A 930 -2.47 -35.86 -5.45
N TYR A 931 -1.31 -36.39 -5.06
CA TYR A 931 -0.36 -36.94 -6.03
C TYR A 931 -0.97 -38.09 -6.87
N ALA A 932 -1.91 -38.85 -6.31
CA ALA A 932 -2.62 -39.91 -7.05
C ALA A 932 -3.49 -39.34 -8.18
N ILE A 933 -4.23 -38.25 -7.92
CA ILE A 933 -5.02 -37.53 -8.95
C ILE A 933 -4.09 -36.87 -9.97
N TYR A 934 -3.04 -36.19 -9.48
CA TYR A 934 -2.05 -35.51 -10.31
C TYR A 934 -1.35 -36.46 -11.30
N SER A 935 -0.87 -37.61 -10.81
CA SER A 935 -0.16 -38.62 -11.61
C SER A 935 -1.08 -39.42 -12.55
N ALA A 936 -2.39 -39.50 -12.24
CA ALA A 936 -3.36 -40.14 -13.13
C ALA A 936 -3.59 -39.36 -14.44
N VAL A 937 -3.33 -38.05 -14.43
CA VAL A 937 -3.40 -37.19 -15.63
C VAL A 937 -2.03 -37.16 -16.34
N PRO A 938 -1.94 -37.33 -17.67
CA PRO A 938 -0.67 -37.23 -18.41
C PRO A 938 -0.02 -35.86 -18.29
N GLU A 939 1.31 -35.82 -18.18
CA GLU A 939 2.08 -34.60 -17.89
C GLU A 939 1.81 -33.47 -18.88
N GLU A 940 1.74 -33.79 -20.17
CA GLU A 940 1.49 -32.86 -21.26
C GLU A 940 0.09 -32.20 -21.20
N LYS A 941 -0.87 -32.85 -20.52
CA LYS A 941 -2.25 -32.39 -20.40
C LYS A 941 -2.53 -31.64 -19.09
N ARG A 942 -1.61 -31.60 -18.13
CA ARG A 942 -1.85 -30.95 -16.83
C ARG A 942 -1.87 -29.42 -16.97
N LEU A 943 -2.85 -28.80 -16.35
CA LEU A 943 -2.91 -27.37 -16.07
C LEU A 943 -3.10 -27.19 -14.56
N VAL A 944 -2.02 -26.90 -13.83
CA VAL A 944 -2.09 -26.73 -12.37
C VAL A 944 -2.30 -25.25 -12.06
N THR A 945 -3.47 -24.92 -11.52
CA THR A 945 -3.90 -23.53 -11.26
C THR A 945 -4.85 -23.50 -10.06
N ILE A 946 -5.18 -22.32 -9.55
CA ILE A 946 -6.20 -22.22 -8.50
C ILE A 946 -7.57 -22.57 -9.08
N SER A 947 -8.39 -23.26 -8.28
CA SER A 947 -9.74 -23.62 -8.68
C SER A 947 -10.60 -22.37 -8.83
N PRO A 948 -11.29 -22.17 -9.97
CA PRO A 948 -12.16 -21.00 -10.16
C PRO A 948 -13.35 -20.97 -9.19
N VAL A 949 -13.72 -22.14 -8.64
CA VAL A 949 -14.77 -22.25 -7.62
C VAL A 949 -14.39 -21.49 -6.34
N LEU A 950 -13.10 -21.35 -6.06
CA LEU A 950 -12.61 -20.74 -4.84
C LEU A 950 -12.80 -19.21 -4.83
N GLU A 951 -12.52 -18.52 -5.93
CA GLU A 951 -12.84 -17.10 -6.07
C GLU A 951 -14.36 -16.85 -6.07
N MET A 952 -15.11 -17.74 -6.75
CA MET A 952 -16.57 -17.59 -6.87
C MET A 952 -17.27 -17.79 -5.53
N LYS A 953 -16.82 -18.76 -4.70
CA LYS A 953 -17.40 -19.00 -3.37
C LYS A 953 -16.99 -17.93 -2.35
N ALA A 954 -15.82 -17.29 -2.52
CA ALA A 954 -15.35 -16.25 -1.61
C ALA A 954 -16.28 -15.02 -1.62
N ARG A 955 -16.95 -14.74 -2.73
CA ARG A 955 -17.95 -13.66 -2.85
C ARG A 955 -19.31 -14.12 -2.36
N LYS A 956 -19.71 -13.67 -1.17
CA LYS A 956 -21.00 -14.01 -0.57
C LYS A 956 -22.14 -13.22 -1.21
N ASN A 957 -23.22 -13.91 -1.55
CA ASN A 957 -24.46 -13.25 -1.95
C ASN A 957 -25.22 -12.70 -0.71
N PRO A 958 -26.24 -11.83 -0.89
CA PRO A 958 -26.96 -11.23 0.24
C PRO A 958 -27.65 -12.23 1.19
N VAL A 959 -28.11 -13.38 0.68
CA VAL A 959 -28.69 -14.44 1.51
C VAL A 959 -27.59 -15.04 2.40
N GLU A 960 -26.42 -15.29 1.81
CA GLU A 960 -25.28 -15.81 2.54
C GLU A 960 -24.79 -14.82 3.61
N ILE A 961 -24.69 -13.54 3.26
CA ILE A 961 -24.32 -12.46 4.18
C ILE A 961 -25.32 -12.36 5.34
N LYS A 962 -26.62 -12.38 5.04
CA LYS A 962 -27.66 -12.32 6.07
C LYS A 962 -27.59 -13.52 7.01
N GLY A 963 -27.49 -14.73 6.47
CA GLY A 963 -27.38 -15.92 7.31
C GLY A 963 -26.12 -15.91 8.17
N MET A 964 -24.99 -15.46 7.62
CA MET A 964 -23.76 -15.28 8.41
C MET A 964 -23.98 -14.29 9.56
N LYS A 965 -24.62 -13.14 9.33
CA LYS A 965 -24.97 -12.20 10.42
C LYS A 965 -25.88 -12.85 11.46
N ASP A 966 -26.92 -13.57 11.04
CA ASP A 966 -27.89 -14.22 11.93
C ASP A 966 -27.25 -15.35 12.76
N SER A 967 -26.31 -16.11 12.18
CA SER A 967 -25.53 -17.14 12.89
C SER A 967 -24.58 -16.53 13.92
N HIS A 968 -23.90 -15.42 13.60
CA HIS A 968 -23.05 -14.69 14.55
C HIS A 968 -23.84 -14.12 15.73
N ILE A 969 -25.06 -13.65 15.52
CA ILE A 969 -25.92 -13.18 16.63
C ILE A 969 -26.21 -14.33 17.61
N ARG A 970 -26.54 -15.52 17.11
CA ARG A 970 -26.79 -16.70 17.96
C ARG A 970 -25.53 -17.19 18.67
N ASP A 971 -24.42 -17.23 17.97
CA ASP A 971 -23.14 -17.61 18.58
C ASP A 971 -22.70 -16.60 19.64
N ALA A 972 -22.95 -15.31 19.40
CA ALA A 972 -22.70 -14.25 20.38
C ALA A 972 -23.53 -14.44 21.66
N VAL A 973 -24.78 -14.91 21.59
CA VAL A 973 -25.56 -15.27 22.78
C VAL A 973 -24.86 -16.38 23.57
N ALA A 974 -24.47 -17.48 22.92
CA ALA A 974 -23.79 -18.58 23.58
C ALA A 974 -22.44 -18.16 24.19
N LEU A 975 -21.69 -17.28 23.52
CA LEU A 975 -20.43 -16.73 24.01
C LEU A 975 -20.63 -15.79 25.19
N CYS A 976 -21.60 -14.89 25.14
CA CYS A 976 -21.92 -14.01 26.27
C CYS A 976 -22.33 -14.81 27.50
N ASP A 977 -23.18 -15.82 27.33
CA ASP A 977 -23.58 -16.74 28.40
C ASP A 977 -22.37 -17.49 28.95
N PHE A 978 -21.48 -17.98 28.08
CA PHE A 978 -20.27 -18.69 28.47
C PHE A 978 -19.29 -17.79 29.23
N LEU A 979 -18.99 -16.59 28.73
CA LEU A 979 -18.04 -15.66 29.34
C LEU A 979 -18.55 -15.19 30.71
N SER A 980 -19.84 -14.87 30.82
CA SER A 980 -20.51 -14.53 32.08
C SER A 980 -20.47 -15.70 33.07
N PHE A 981 -20.75 -16.91 32.59
CA PHE A 981 -20.66 -18.13 33.40
C PHE A 981 -19.24 -18.36 33.94
N MET A 982 -18.23 -18.31 33.08
CA MET A 982 -16.83 -18.51 33.48
C MET A 982 -16.37 -17.45 34.48
N GLU A 983 -16.70 -16.18 34.26
CA GLU A 983 -16.37 -15.11 35.19
C GLU A 983 -16.96 -15.36 36.58
N LYS A 984 -18.24 -15.77 36.66
CA LYS A 984 -18.91 -16.11 37.91
C LYS A 984 -18.26 -17.30 38.61
N GLU A 985 -17.98 -18.37 37.88
CA GLU A 985 -17.47 -19.63 38.44
C GLU A 985 -16.04 -19.47 38.98
N ILE A 986 -15.15 -18.86 38.20
CA ILE A 986 -13.76 -18.61 38.60
C ILE A 986 -13.72 -17.68 39.82
N ASN A 987 -14.52 -16.62 39.84
CA ASN A 987 -14.60 -15.71 40.99
C ASN A 987 -15.21 -16.35 42.24
N SER A 988 -16.01 -17.41 42.08
CA SER A 988 -16.56 -18.19 43.19
C SER A 988 -15.57 -19.24 43.74
N GLY A 989 -14.39 -19.38 43.12
CA GLY A 989 -13.36 -20.34 43.51
C GLY A 989 -13.61 -21.76 42.99
N ASN A 990 -14.50 -21.94 42.02
CA ASN A 990 -14.74 -23.24 41.39
C ASN A 990 -13.63 -23.54 40.37
N SER A 991 -13.12 -24.78 40.35
CA SER A 991 -12.06 -25.18 39.42
C SER A 991 -12.64 -25.53 38.04
N TRP A 992 -12.09 -24.88 37.01
CA TRP A 992 -12.33 -25.15 35.60
C TRP A 992 -10.99 -25.29 34.89
N ASN A 993 -10.94 -26.11 33.85
CA ASN A 993 -9.76 -26.27 33.00
C ASN A 993 -10.12 -26.09 31.52
N GLU A 994 -9.11 -25.96 30.67
CA GLU A 994 -9.26 -25.70 29.22
C GLU A 994 -10.24 -26.67 28.54
N ILE A 995 -10.15 -27.97 28.82
CA ILE A 995 -11.05 -28.98 28.23
C ILE A 995 -12.49 -28.75 28.70
N THR A 996 -12.72 -28.67 30.00
CA THR A 996 -14.07 -28.52 30.58
C THR A 996 -14.73 -27.20 30.18
N ALA A 997 -13.94 -26.13 30.02
CA ALA A 997 -14.44 -24.84 29.54
C ALA A 997 -14.90 -24.93 28.07
N SER A 998 -14.12 -25.61 27.22
CA SER A 998 -14.53 -25.89 25.84
C SER A 998 -15.83 -26.72 25.76
N GLU A 999 -15.97 -27.73 26.61
CA GLU A 999 -17.20 -28.55 26.68
C GLU A 999 -18.41 -27.72 27.11
N LYS A 1000 -18.21 -26.79 28.04
CA LYS A 1000 -19.29 -25.89 28.50
C LYS A 1000 -19.76 -24.94 27.40
N LEU A 1001 -18.85 -24.37 26.62
CA LEU A 1001 -19.21 -23.54 25.48
C LEU A 1001 -20.01 -24.34 24.44
N LEU A 1002 -19.59 -25.59 24.17
CA LEU A 1002 -20.33 -26.47 23.27
C LEU A 1002 -21.75 -26.77 23.77
N GLU A 1003 -21.92 -26.99 25.08
CA GLU A 1003 -23.24 -27.16 25.71
C GLU A 1003 -24.15 -25.95 25.45
N LEU A 1004 -23.64 -24.73 25.61
CA LEU A 1004 -24.39 -23.50 25.39
C LEU A 1004 -24.72 -23.26 23.91
N ARG A 1005 -23.78 -23.57 23.01
CA ARG A 1005 -24.00 -23.50 21.56
C ARG A 1005 -25.09 -24.47 21.09
N ARG A 1006 -25.18 -25.67 21.67
CA ARG A 1006 -26.23 -26.66 21.37
C ARG A 1006 -27.65 -26.17 21.67
N GLN A 1007 -27.79 -25.14 22.52
CA GLN A 1007 -29.09 -24.53 22.83
C GLN A 1007 -29.53 -23.53 21.76
N GLN A 1008 -28.61 -23.11 20.88
CA GLN A 1008 -28.89 -22.13 19.84
C GLN A 1008 -29.59 -22.77 18.63
N GLN A 1009 -30.54 -22.04 18.05
CA GLN A 1009 -31.28 -22.51 16.88
C GLN A 1009 -30.35 -22.73 15.67
N ASN A 1010 -30.59 -23.79 14.90
CA ASN A 1010 -29.83 -24.21 13.72
C ASN A 1010 -28.37 -24.62 13.99
N PHE A 1011 -27.93 -24.76 15.25
CA PHE A 1011 -26.60 -25.26 15.55
C PHE A 1011 -26.40 -26.69 15.03
N MET A 1012 -25.29 -26.93 14.34
CA MET A 1012 -24.95 -28.21 13.68
C MET A 1012 -23.63 -28.81 14.19
N GLY A 1013 -22.84 -28.05 14.94
CA GLY A 1013 -21.53 -28.50 15.44
C GLY A 1013 -20.56 -27.32 15.60
N VAL A 1014 -19.35 -27.59 16.08
CA VAL A 1014 -18.28 -26.57 16.07
C VAL A 1014 -17.72 -26.43 14.66
N SER A 1015 -17.27 -25.22 14.30
CA SER A 1015 -16.68 -24.97 12.99
C SER A 1015 -15.24 -25.47 12.89
N PHE A 1016 -14.52 -25.44 14.00
CA PHE A 1016 -13.21 -26.06 14.22
C PHE A 1016 -13.08 -26.49 15.69
N LYS A 1017 -12.07 -27.31 15.99
CA LYS A 1017 -11.79 -27.70 17.39
C LYS A 1017 -11.42 -26.46 18.19
N THR A 1018 -12.23 -26.17 19.21
CA THR A 1018 -12.06 -24.97 20.05
C THR A 1018 -10.68 -24.94 20.68
N ILE A 1019 -10.00 -23.82 20.48
CA ILE A 1019 -8.75 -23.47 21.14
C ILE A 1019 -9.13 -22.80 22.46
N SER A 1020 -9.18 -23.58 23.53
CA SER A 1020 -9.30 -23.09 24.90
C SER A 1020 -7.92 -23.15 25.53
N ALA A 1021 -7.31 -22.01 25.82
CA ALA A 1021 -5.91 -21.91 26.19
C ALA A 1021 -5.69 -20.96 27.37
N PHE A 1022 -5.02 -21.42 28.42
CA PHE A 1022 -4.71 -20.63 29.62
C PHE A 1022 -3.21 -20.36 29.77
N GLY A 1023 -2.86 -19.11 30.06
CA GLY A 1023 -1.49 -18.65 30.25
C GLY A 1023 -0.61 -18.95 29.04
N PRO A 1024 0.54 -19.63 29.20
CA PRO A 1024 1.50 -19.84 28.10
C PRO A 1024 0.97 -20.72 26.96
N ASN A 1025 -0.08 -21.52 27.19
CA ASN A 1025 -0.72 -22.28 26.11
C ASN A 1025 -1.35 -21.35 25.06
N GLY A 1026 -1.78 -20.15 25.45
CA GLY A 1026 -2.31 -19.14 24.53
C GLY A 1026 -1.29 -18.57 23.55
N ALA A 1027 0.01 -18.77 23.78
CA ALA A 1027 1.07 -18.38 22.86
C ALA A 1027 1.38 -19.46 21.80
N VAL A 1028 0.76 -20.64 21.88
CA VAL A 1028 0.92 -21.72 20.92
C VAL A 1028 -0.13 -21.60 19.83
N ILE A 1029 0.29 -21.24 18.63
CA ILE A 1029 -0.60 -21.09 17.46
C ILE A 1029 -1.29 -22.42 17.17
N HIS A 1030 -2.61 -22.38 17.01
CA HIS A 1030 -3.46 -23.57 16.84
C HIS A 1030 -3.37 -24.58 18.01
N TYR A 1031 -3.19 -24.09 19.25
CA TYR A 1031 -3.19 -24.94 20.45
C TYR A 1031 -4.43 -25.83 20.53
N ARG A 1032 -4.24 -27.06 21.01
CA ARG A 1032 -5.34 -27.99 21.31
C ARG A 1032 -5.17 -28.51 22.72
N PRO A 1033 -6.16 -28.31 23.60
CA PRO A 1033 -6.11 -28.85 24.94
C PRO A 1033 -6.18 -30.37 24.88
N ARG A 1034 -5.17 -31.02 25.47
CA ARG A 1034 -5.10 -32.47 25.65
C ARG A 1034 -4.93 -32.78 27.13
N PRO A 1035 -5.29 -33.98 27.61
CA PRO A 1035 -5.13 -34.32 29.03
C PRO A 1035 -3.72 -34.06 29.59
N ASP A 1036 -2.67 -34.18 28.76
CA ASP A 1036 -1.28 -33.93 29.13
C ASP A 1036 -0.85 -32.45 29.11
N THR A 1037 -1.57 -31.59 28.38
CA THR A 1037 -1.28 -30.15 28.26
C THR A 1037 -2.31 -29.25 28.95
N ASN A 1038 -3.42 -29.84 29.40
CA ASN A 1038 -4.57 -29.18 30.02
C ASN A 1038 -4.14 -28.40 31.26
N ARG A 1039 -4.56 -27.14 31.35
CA ARG A 1039 -4.29 -26.27 32.50
C ARG A 1039 -5.58 -25.87 33.19
N GLU A 1040 -5.52 -25.74 34.51
CA GLU A 1040 -6.58 -25.06 35.27
C GLU A 1040 -6.61 -23.58 34.88
N ILE A 1041 -7.81 -23.05 34.66
CA ILE A 1041 -8.07 -21.65 34.39
C ILE A 1041 -8.18 -20.97 35.74
N THR A 1042 -7.29 -20.01 36.02
CA THR A 1042 -7.24 -19.29 37.30
C THR A 1042 -7.26 -17.77 37.05
N THR A 1043 -7.15 -17.00 38.13
CA THR A 1043 -7.08 -15.53 38.08
C THR A 1043 -5.66 -15.00 37.80
N GLU A 1044 -4.68 -15.89 37.62
CA GLU A 1044 -3.26 -15.52 37.53
C GLU A 1044 -2.79 -15.14 36.12
N SER A 1045 -3.58 -15.43 35.08
CA SER A 1045 -3.16 -15.20 33.70
C SER A 1045 -4.32 -15.01 32.72
N LEU A 1046 -3.96 -14.78 31.46
CA LEU A 1046 -4.91 -14.64 30.35
C LEU A 1046 -5.51 -15.99 29.96
N TYR A 1047 -6.80 -15.99 29.67
CA TYR A 1047 -7.53 -17.08 29.04
C TYR A 1047 -7.88 -16.69 27.61
N LEU A 1048 -7.28 -17.36 26.63
CA LEU A 1048 -7.57 -17.20 25.20
C LEU A 1048 -8.56 -18.28 24.77
N LEU A 1049 -9.65 -17.85 24.17
CA LEU A 1049 -10.69 -18.69 23.59
C LEU A 1049 -10.82 -18.34 22.12
N ASP A 1050 -10.30 -19.19 21.24
CA ASP A 1050 -10.53 -19.12 19.81
C ASP A 1050 -11.45 -20.27 19.38
N SER A 1051 -12.63 -19.92 18.87
CA SER A 1051 -13.73 -20.86 18.75
C SER A 1051 -14.74 -20.45 17.69
N GLY A 1052 -15.51 -21.40 17.19
CA GLY A 1052 -16.61 -21.09 16.27
C GLY A 1052 -17.66 -22.19 16.19
N GLY A 1053 -18.81 -21.83 15.62
CA GLY A 1053 -19.97 -22.69 15.45
C GLY A 1053 -20.38 -22.83 13.98
N GLN A 1054 -20.94 -23.98 13.64
CA GLN A 1054 -21.63 -24.24 12.38
C GLN A 1054 -23.12 -24.14 12.62
N TYR A 1055 -23.77 -23.26 11.85
CA TYR A 1055 -25.20 -23.10 11.81
C TYR A 1055 -25.69 -23.35 10.39
N LYS A 1056 -26.90 -23.88 10.20
CA LYS A 1056 -27.43 -24.20 8.85
C LYS A 1056 -27.34 -23.06 7.83
N ASP A 1057 -27.27 -21.84 8.32
CA ASP A 1057 -27.28 -20.57 7.61
C ASP A 1057 -25.98 -19.76 7.83
N GLY A 1058 -24.91 -20.33 8.40
CA GLY A 1058 -23.64 -19.62 8.51
C GLY A 1058 -22.58 -20.33 9.34
N THR A 1059 -21.32 -19.94 9.15
CA THR A 1059 -20.18 -20.38 9.96
C THR A 1059 -19.70 -19.19 10.79
N THR A 1060 -19.37 -19.41 12.05
CA THR A 1060 -18.77 -18.40 12.92
C THR A 1060 -17.32 -18.77 13.25
N ASP A 1061 -16.51 -17.75 13.47
CA ASP A 1061 -15.14 -17.81 13.95
C ASP A 1061 -14.87 -16.58 14.80
N VAL A 1062 -14.46 -16.79 16.05
CA VAL A 1062 -14.31 -15.71 17.01
C VAL A 1062 -13.30 -16.07 18.09
N THR A 1063 -12.34 -15.15 18.23
CA THR A 1063 -11.39 -15.15 19.34
C THR A 1063 -11.77 -14.11 20.40
N ARG A 1064 -11.74 -14.50 21.68
CA ARG A 1064 -11.80 -13.61 22.84
C ARG A 1064 -10.71 -13.97 23.83
N THR A 1065 -10.09 -12.94 24.41
CA THR A 1065 -9.10 -13.11 25.49
C THR A 1065 -9.61 -12.41 26.73
N MET A 1066 -9.62 -13.13 27.86
CA MET A 1066 -10.12 -12.67 29.15
C MET A 1066 -9.03 -12.74 30.21
N HIS A 1067 -9.18 -11.94 31.27
CA HIS A 1067 -8.42 -12.07 32.51
C HIS A 1067 -9.40 -12.04 33.67
N TYR A 1068 -9.37 -13.05 34.55
CA TYR A 1068 -10.33 -13.18 35.66
C TYR A 1068 -9.82 -12.61 37.00
N GLY A 1069 -8.57 -12.15 37.04
CA GLY A 1069 -7.99 -11.41 38.17
C GLY A 1069 -7.41 -10.06 37.75
N GLU A 1070 -6.31 -9.65 38.37
CA GLU A 1070 -5.58 -8.43 38.03
C GLU A 1070 -4.49 -8.71 36.97
N PRO A 1071 -4.62 -8.20 35.73
CA PRO A 1071 -3.60 -8.40 34.70
C PRO A 1071 -2.35 -7.57 35.00
N THR A 1072 -1.20 -8.10 34.59
CA THR A 1072 0.06 -7.35 34.60
C THR A 1072 0.02 -6.18 33.61
N SER A 1073 0.85 -5.15 33.83
CA SER A 1073 0.95 -4.01 32.92
C SER A 1073 1.27 -4.42 31.48
N PHE A 1074 2.10 -5.45 31.30
CA PHE A 1074 2.44 -5.99 29.98
C PHE A 1074 1.25 -6.67 29.30
N GLN A 1075 0.47 -7.47 30.03
CA GLN A 1075 -0.74 -8.09 29.47
C GLN A 1075 -1.76 -7.04 29.02
N VAL A 1076 -1.96 -5.98 29.82
CA VAL A 1076 -2.84 -4.85 29.44
C VAL A 1076 -2.33 -4.15 28.19
N GLU A 1077 -1.03 -3.88 28.11
CA GLU A 1077 -0.42 -3.23 26.94
C GLU A 1077 -0.57 -4.10 25.68
N ALA A 1078 -0.19 -5.38 25.76
CA ALA A 1078 -0.27 -6.31 24.62
C ALA A 1078 -1.70 -6.45 24.11
N TYR A 1079 -2.67 -6.68 25.01
CA TYR A 1079 -4.09 -6.77 24.66
C TYR A 1079 -4.59 -5.48 24.00
N THR A 1080 -4.24 -4.33 24.57
CA THR A 1080 -4.68 -3.03 24.06
C THR A 1080 -4.12 -2.74 22.67
N ARG A 1081 -2.87 -3.13 22.38
CA ARG A 1081 -2.26 -2.98 21.05
C ARG A 1081 -2.94 -3.85 20.00
N VAL A 1082 -3.23 -5.11 20.35
CA VAL A 1082 -4.01 -6.01 19.48
C VAL A 1082 -5.41 -5.43 19.23
N LEU A 1083 -6.06 -4.89 20.27
CA LEU A 1083 -7.37 -4.24 20.14
C LEU A 1083 -7.33 -3.00 19.22
N ILE A 1084 -6.29 -2.16 19.31
CA ILE A 1084 -6.12 -1.03 18.39
C ILE A 1084 -6.03 -1.53 16.95
N GLY A 1085 -5.24 -2.58 16.69
CA GLY A 1085 -5.12 -3.17 15.35
C GLY A 1085 -6.45 -3.70 14.82
N ALA A 1086 -7.22 -4.40 15.66
CA ALA A 1086 -8.55 -4.90 15.31
C ALA A 1086 -9.55 -3.76 15.01
N ILE A 1087 -9.52 -2.67 15.79
CA ILE A 1087 -10.37 -1.49 15.55
C ILE A 1087 -9.96 -0.78 14.25
N ASP A 1088 -8.66 -0.67 13.98
CA ASP A 1088 -8.14 -0.05 12.77
C ASP A 1088 -8.60 -0.81 11.52
N LEU A 1089 -8.50 -2.14 11.55
CA LEU A 1089 -9.00 -3.00 10.47
C LEU A 1089 -10.51 -2.86 10.28
N ALA A 1090 -11.30 -2.92 11.37
CA ALA A 1090 -12.76 -2.89 11.32
C ALA A 1090 -13.34 -1.55 10.84
N ARG A 1091 -12.57 -0.45 10.92
CA ARG A 1091 -13.01 0.89 10.53
C ARG A 1091 -12.47 1.32 9.16
N LEU A 1092 -11.62 0.51 8.53
CA LEU A 1092 -10.87 0.89 7.34
C LEU A 1092 -11.80 1.21 6.17
N ILE A 1093 -11.55 2.32 5.49
CA ILE A 1093 -12.18 2.68 4.21
C ILE A 1093 -11.07 2.63 3.16
N PHE A 1094 -11.27 1.84 2.11
CA PHE A 1094 -10.24 1.57 1.09
C PHE A 1094 -10.87 1.47 -0.32
N PRO A 1095 -10.12 1.78 -1.40
CA PRO A 1095 -10.60 1.65 -2.77
C PRO A 1095 -10.95 0.21 -3.16
N GLU A 1096 -11.93 0.05 -4.06
CA GLU A 1096 -12.24 -1.25 -4.66
C GLU A 1096 -11.00 -1.83 -5.38
N GLY A 1097 -10.72 -3.12 -5.14
CA GLY A 1097 -9.56 -3.81 -5.71
C GLY A 1097 -8.26 -3.72 -4.91
N THR A 1098 -8.29 -3.19 -3.67
CA THR A 1098 -7.15 -3.25 -2.74
C THR A 1098 -6.85 -4.72 -2.38
N ASP A 1099 -5.56 -5.09 -2.35
CA ASP A 1099 -5.08 -6.43 -2.01
C ASP A 1099 -5.27 -6.71 -0.50
N ASP A 1100 -5.37 -7.98 -0.10
CA ASP A 1100 -5.55 -8.34 1.31
C ASP A 1100 -4.24 -8.29 2.12
N THR A 1101 -3.10 -8.59 1.48
CA THR A 1101 -1.77 -8.52 2.09
C THR A 1101 -1.41 -7.09 2.50
N ASP A 1102 -1.80 -6.14 1.66
CA ASP A 1102 -1.70 -4.69 1.85
C ASP A 1102 -2.41 -4.22 3.15
N ILE A 1103 -3.45 -4.93 3.60
CA ILE A 1103 -4.27 -4.54 4.76
C ILE A 1103 -3.76 -5.16 6.08
N ASP A 1104 -3.14 -6.35 6.05
CA ASP A 1104 -2.63 -7.07 7.24
C ASP A 1104 -1.68 -6.20 8.09
N ILE A 1105 -0.83 -5.42 7.42
CA ILE A 1105 0.17 -4.58 8.06
C ILE A 1105 -0.43 -3.51 8.98
N LEU A 1106 -1.65 -3.04 8.69
CA LEU A 1106 -2.35 -2.03 9.50
C LEU A 1106 -2.69 -2.57 10.89
N ALA A 1107 -3.09 -3.84 10.98
CA ALA A 1107 -3.41 -4.48 12.25
C ALA A 1107 -2.17 -4.75 13.10
N ARG A 1108 -1.00 -4.95 12.47
CA ARG A 1108 0.29 -5.18 13.16
C ARG A 1108 0.95 -3.92 13.69
N ARG A 1109 0.73 -2.80 13.01
CA ARG A 1109 1.38 -1.51 13.29
C ARG A 1109 1.44 -1.15 14.79
N PRO A 1110 0.37 -1.27 15.60
CA PRO A 1110 0.44 -0.93 17.03
C PRO A 1110 1.40 -1.80 17.84
N LEU A 1111 1.67 -3.04 17.43
CA LEU A 1111 2.65 -3.93 18.05
C LEU A 1111 4.07 -3.58 17.61
N TYR A 1112 4.27 -3.30 16.32
CA TYR A 1112 5.56 -2.86 15.78
C TYR A 1112 6.10 -1.59 16.44
N GLU A 1113 5.22 -0.65 16.82
CA GLU A 1113 5.59 0.56 17.55
C GLU A 1113 6.37 0.31 18.84
N VAL A 1114 6.26 -0.88 19.42
CA VAL A 1114 7.02 -1.29 20.60
C VAL A 1114 7.90 -2.51 20.39
N GLY A 1115 8.05 -2.96 19.15
CA GLY A 1115 8.88 -4.13 18.81
C GLY A 1115 8.26 -5.47 19.21
N LEU A 1116 6.94 -5.57 19.21
CA LEU A 1116 6.17 -6.81 19.32
C LEU A 1116 5.59 -7.22 17.96
N ASP A 1117 5.24 -8.49 17.79
CA ASP A 1117 4.57 -9.03 16.60
C ASP A 1117 3.93 -10.42 16.91
N TYR A 1118 3.25 -11.03 15.94
CA TYR A 1118 2.70 -12.40 15.99
C TYR A 1118 2.95 -13.18 14.69
N ARG A 1119 3.00 -14.52 14.75
CA ARG A 1119 3.54 -15.38 13.67
C ARG A 1119 2.49 -16.05 12.77
N HIS A 1120 1.32 -15.46 12.61
CA HIS A 1120 0.25 -15.91 11.70
C HIS A 1120 -0.39 -14.69 11.02
N GLY A 1121 -1.20 -14.87 9.97
CA GLY A 1121 -1.95 -13.77 9.34
C GLY A 1121 -2.98 -13.14 10.28
N THR A 1122 -3.38 -11.89 10.02
CA THR A 1122 -4.38 -11.15 10.83
C THR A 1122 -5.77 -11.80 10.75
N GLY A 1123 -6.14 -12.35 9.59
CA GLY A 1123 -7.44 -12.98 9.35
C GLY A 1123 -7.46 -13.79 8.06
N HIS A 1124 -8.62 -14.35 7.74
CA HIS A 1124 -8.89 -15.15 6.53
C HIS A 1124 -10.38 -15.06 6.17
N GLY A 1125 -10.77 -15.51 4.97
CA GLY A 1125 -12.18 -15.60 4.58
C GLY A 1125 -12.93 -16.71 5.34
N ILE A 1126 -14.24 -16.54 5.54
CA ILE A 1126 -15.13 -17.47 6.25
C ILE A 1126 -16.25 -17.96 5.33
N GLY A 1127 -16.49 -19.27 5.29
CA GLY A 1127 -17.55 -19.87 4.48
C GLY A 1127 -18.95 -19.80 5.07
N HIS A 1128 -19.98 -19.87 4.22
CA HIS A 1128 -21.38 -19.93 4.65
C HIS A 1128 -21.81 -21.39 4.86
N PHE A 1129 -21.79 -21.86 6.11
CA PHE A 1129 -22.04 -23.26 6.45
C PHE A 1129 -21.18 -24.22 5.58
N LEU A 1130 -19.88 -23.94 5.56
CA LEU A 1130 -18.81 -24.55 4.76
C LEU A 1130 -17.49 -24.50 5.58
N GLY A 1131 -16.33 -24.38 4.92
CA GLY A 1131 -15.02 -24.24 5.56
C GLY A 1131 -14.86 -22.94 6.35
N VAL A 1132 -14.11 -23.00 7.46
CA VAL A 1132 -13.75 -21.83 8.26
C VAL A 1132 -12.72 -20.99 7.53
N HIS A 1133 -11.82 -21.61 6.77
CA HIS A 1133 -10.86 -20.90 5.93
C HIS A 1133 -11.34 -20.95 4.47
N GLU A 1134 -11.59 -19.77 3.88
CA GLU A 1134 -11.86 -19.58 2.45
C GLU A 1134 -10.99 -18.46 1.89
N GLY A 1135 -10.66 -18.53 0.60
CA GLY A 1135 -9.86 -17.51 -0.09
C GLY A 1135 -8.53 -18.03 -0.61
N GLU A 1136 -7.96 -17.30 -1.58
CA GLU A 1136 -6.61 -17.50 -2.07
C GLU A 1136 -5.64 -16.82 -1.12
N ASP A 1137 -5.46 -17.35 0.09
CA ASP A 1137 -4.36 -16.83 0.91
C ASP A 1137 -3.06 -17.17 0.16
N THR A 1138 -2.37 -16.14 -0.31
CA THR A 1138 -1.05 -16.21 -0.93
C THR A 1138 0.07 -15.91 0.07
N THR A 1139 -0.25 -15.76 1.36
CA THR A 1139 0.72 -15.57 2.45
C THR A 1139 1.46 -16.84 2.81
#